data_AF-A0A517D5X1-F1
#
_entry.id   AF-A0A517D5X1-F1
#
_cell.length_a   1.000
_cell.length_b   1.000
_cell.length_c   1.000
_cell.angle_alpha   90.00
_cell.angle_beta   90.00
_cell.angle_gamma   90.00
#
_symmetry.space_group_name_H-M   'P 1'
#
loop_
_entity.id
_entity.type
_entity.pdbx_description
1 polymer ?
#
loop_
_entity_poly.entity_id
_entity_poly.type
_entity_poly.pdbx_seq_one_letter_code
_entity_poly.pdbx_strand_id
1 'polypeptide(L)'
;MNKKQVLSLTGAALATVAGVSVANEEVKADANVTTDNAQTQVQSQTADQQAQAKVDQAQNNVNSASQATSAAQNELNSANAANSAAQSAVNDQQKVVNSAQTSVNSASAAVSAAQVNESSAQKNADQATPANVQAAKDAITNQNQQISKDTDAINKDDQAVTTTQKNVSSAQATVNSATAKRDDQQKVVNQAQDNVKNATDILNNSSQAKAKVQDSLNTANAKVNNDTNAVNTKQGEVNTATEAKKNADTDLSKAKDAEKAAQKDKDAKQAVADQTKAALDTANAAVKDAQAKVDAINDKLANFNTITLPSGYKEALKAYEDYFSDPNYNQAKSKELSDDVLKYRDLAMSQNKFKNNKSDDKIVDISNLDSETRAELSQFVALLVNQVRSQVGTNSIISSPEATEFAEQVAQNYNKDNWNSADNGQHDQTALNTSSSQLGINWDGENMGLDQTIFTTDYTVLRDGTELPTSTKQTVNNLKHLIYDDIVSMMFDDADSAWGHSTNFAGIGSFVPSKQGIGFSMDKYFNTHYDLVDANEKVEKDAYTLPSINDLVQKLSVAKDNLSVKKNNQASKQKANDGAQADLDKANQVLVATQGDVDTKTASAKTANDNLTKSQSELANLQSQLKTDQALQKQAQANFDSFAADVATKQANVQKAQDNLKAEQGRLAIAQADLDKANQALSDAKNVLAQKQQTVENDKETLKADNDKLAQLQAKLADLQNAPKLLAAAQEAVKDAQKTLDDAQSKLTAATNKLNDLKKTAATAQTAVDTAKQKVASATNKVQSDAQEALTQAKNELATLQQKEALAKQVAEQQAKLKAQQEAKDNGYHVENNNVVDSKGNNVQGWSVKNGQMVDPNNAVIEQSKPETTNVTVNGKGEVKPQTIVSAKSGVQVQTKSIKDTSVVVATTAQAATTVNQTREQYKQQLKSNNQLPQTGNDSNVILSLAGVAMATMLGLFGIKKREY
;
A
#
# COMPACT_ATOMS: atom_id res chain seq x y z
N MET A 1 -104.76 10.10 -32.34
CA MET A 1 -105.39 11.43 -32.62
C MET A 1 -105.70 11.43 -34.12
N ASN A 2 -106.91 11.75 -34.60
CA ASN A 2 -107.56 13.09 -34.67
C ASN A 2 -106.71 14.10 -35.45
N LYS A 3 -107.20 14.81 -36.48
CA LYS A 3 -108.59 15.08 -36.93
C LYS A 3 -108.65 15.57 -38.41
N LYS A 4 -109.74 15.21 -39.14
CA LYS A 4 -110.49 16.03 -40.16
C LYS A 4 -109.73 16.53 -41.42
N GLN A 5 -110.33 16.84 -42.58
CA GLN A 5 -111.69 16.71 -43.19
C GLN A 5 -111.47 16.56 -44.74
N VAL A 6 -112.35 16.75 -45.76
CA VAL A 6 -113.72 17.30 -45.99
C VAL A 6 -114.29 16.52 -47.22
N LEU A 7 -115.52 15.99 -47.25
CA LEU A 7 -116.83 16.57 -47.68
C LEU A 7 -116.82 17.50 -48.93
N SER A 8 -117.80 17.48 -49.85
CA SER A 8 -118.89 16.51 -50.14
C SER A 8 -119.76 16.94 -51.36
N LEU A 9 -120.48 15.98 -51.95
CA LEU A 9 -121.88 16.07 -52.46
C LEU A 9 -122.25 17.04 -53.62
N THR A 10 -122.66 16.41 -54.73
CA THR A 10 -123.85 16.69 -55.59
C THR A 10 -124.27 18.11 -55.98
N GLY A 11 -124.48 18.29 -57.29
CA GLY A 11 -125.86 18.33 -57.81
C GLY A 11 -126.30 19.57 -58.61
N ALA A 12 -127.56 19.51 -59.05
CA ALA A 12 -128.36 20.58 -59.67
C ALA A 12 -127.91 21.15 -61.04
N ALA A 13 -128.44 20.52 -62.09
CA ALA A 13 -129.47 21.10 -62.97
C ALA A 13 -129.22 22.45 -63.71
N LEU A 14 -129.28 22.31 -65.05
CA LEU A 14 -130.12 23.08 -65.99
C LEU A 14 -129.86 24.57 -66.30
N ALA A 15 -130.36 24.94 -67.49
CA ALA A 15 -130.95 26.24 -67.84
C ALA A 15 -130.00 27.45 -68.06
N THR A 16 -130.25 28.36 -69.02
CA THR A 16 -131.18 28.34 -70.18
C THR A 16 -130.78 29.42 -71.21
N VAL A 17 -131.29 29.27 -72.44
CA VAL A 17 -131.81 30.36 -73.32
C VAL A 17 -131.11 31.73 -73.26
N ALA A 18 -130.40 32.06 -74.34
CA ALA A 18 -130.91 33.01 -75.34
C ALA A 18 -130.20 32.76 -76.70
N GLY A 19 -130.87 32.79 -77.86
CA GLY A 19 -132.29 33.00 -78.14
C GLY A 19 -132.51 34.02 -79.25
N VAL A 20 -133.71 33.99 -79.89
CA VAL A 20 -134.21 35.02 -80.83
C VAL A 20 -133.33 35.17 -82.09
N SER A 21 -133.54 34.44 -83.19
CA SER A 21 -134.68 34.48 -84.13
C SER A 21 -134.95 35.84 -84.78
N VAL A 22 -135.27 35.83 -86.08
CA VAL A 22 -136.55 36.31 -86.68
C VAL A 22 -136.45 36.18 -88.21
N ALA A 23 -137.10 35.13 -88.72
CA ALA A 23 -138.13 35.14 -89.77
C ALA A 23 -137.98 35.83 -91.15
N ASN A 24 -138.61 35.15 -92.12
CA ASN A 24 -139.60 35.65 -93.11
C ASN A 24 -139.22 36.24 -94.49
N GLU A 25 -140.22 36.06 -95.38
CA GLU A 25 -140.58 36.79 -96.60
C GLU A 25 -139.50 36.86 -97.71
N GLU A 26 -139.59 36.15 -98.84
CA GLU A 26 -140.74 35.82 -99.72
C GLU A 26 -141.35 37.05 -100.44
N VAL A 27 -141.78 36.82 -101.69
CA VAL A 27 -142.59 37.72 -102.57
C VAL A 27 -141.87 38.88 -103.28
N LYS A 28 -141.62 38.64 -104.57
CA LYS A 28 -141.77 39.52 -105.76
C LYS A 28 -141.45 41.03 -105.69
N ALA A 29 -140.74 41.49 -106.72
CA ALA A 29 -141.06 42.74 -107.41
C ALA A 29 -141.32 42.46 -108.91
N ASP A 30 -142.50 42.86 -109.39
CA ASP A 30 -142.95 42.81 -110.79
C ASP A 30 -143.40 44.23 -111.17
N ALA A 31 -143.08 44.69 -112.38
CA ALA A 31 -143.37 46.05 -112.85
C ALA A 31 -143.32 46.16 -114.39
N ASN A 32 -144.29 45.56 -115.07
CA ASN A 32 -144.55 45.76 -116.50
C ASN A 32 -144.96 47.23 -116.81
N VAL A 33 -144.40 47.84 -117.87
CA VAL A 33 -144.89 49.10 -118.48
C VAL A 33 -144.84 48.96 -120.01
N THR A 34 -145.80 49.59 -120.69
CA THR A 34 -146.31 49.16 -122.00
C THR A 34 -146.12 50.16 -123.14
N THR A 35 -146.64 49.75 -124.30
CA THR A 35 -147.38 50.55 -125.31
C THR A 35 -146.66 51.25 -126.46
N ASP A 36 -147.06 50.76 -127.65
CA ASP A 36 -147.44 51.48 -128.88
C ASP A 36 -146.42 52.07 -129.87
N ASN A 37 -146.48 51.48 -131.08
CA ASN A 37 -146.97 52.09 -132.31
C ASN A 37 -146.82 53.62 -132.47
N ALA A 38 -146.19 54.01 -133.58
CA ALA A 38 -146.84 54.91 -134.51
C ALA A 38 -146.44 54.59 -135.96
N GLN A 39 -147.38 54.80 -136.90
CA GLN A 39 -147.07 55.11 -138.29
C GLN A 39 -146.44 56.55 -138.33
N THR A 40 -145.97 57.13 -139.43
CA THR A 40 -146.61 57.21 -140.75
C THR A 40 -145.65 57.84 -141.78
N GLN A 41 -145.93 57.59 -143.06
CA GLN A 41 -145.78 58.50 -144.22
C GLN A 41 -144.54 59.42 -144.37
N VAL A 42 -144.00 59.42 -145.60
CA VAL A 42 -144.08 60.56 -146.54
C VAL A 42 -144.26 61.93 -145.85
N GLN A 43 -143.32 62.87 -145.96
CA GLN A 43 -143.10 63.59 -147.22
C GLN A 43 -141.78 64.38 -147.25
N SER A 44 -141.15 64.41 -148.44
CA SER A 44 -140.22 65.44 -148.95
C SER A 44 -139.64 66.49 -147.97
N GLN A 45 -138.35 66.37 -147.65
CA GLN A 45 -137.50 67.53 -147.38
C GLN A 45 -136.00 67.28 -147.65
N THR A 46 -135.22 68.36 -147.56
CA THR A 46 -133.90 68.61 -148.17
C THR A 46 -132.79 67.61 -147.81
N ALA A 47 -131.74 67.57 -148.65
CA ALA A 47 -130.64 66.62 -148.57
C ALA A 47 -129.91 66.61 -147.21
N ASP A 48 -129.63 67.78 -146.63
CA ASP A 48 -128.80 67.88 -145.42
C ASP A 48 -129.45 67.22 -144.19
N GLN A 49 -130.79 67.28 -144.09
CA GLN A 49 -131.53 66.68 -142.98
C GLN A 49 -131.47 65.15 -142.97
N GLN A 50 -131.25 64.52 -144.14
CA GLN A 50 -131.13 63.06 -144.25
C GLN A 50 -129.76 62.55 -143.78
N ALA A 51 -128.71 63.36 -143.91
CA ALA A 51 -127.36 63.01 -143.45
C ALA A 51 -127.27 62.95 -141.92
N GLN A 52 -127.84 63.94 -141.21
CA GLN A 52 -127.71 64.05 -139.75
C GLN A 52 -128.33 62.86 -139.00
N ALA A 53 -129.59 62.50 -139.32
CA ALA A 53 -130.34 61.46 -138.61
C ALA A 53 -129.69 60.05 -138.67
N LYS A 54 -128.76 59.83 -139.61
CA LYS A 54 -127.99 58.58 -139.72
C LYS A 54 -126.79 58.50 -138.79
N VAL A 55 -126.20 59.63 -138.40
CA VAL A 55 -125.04 59.69 -137.48
C VAL A 55 -125.46 59.26 -136.08
N ASP A 56 -126.59 59.77 -135.60
CA ASP A 56 -127.09 59.55 -134.24
C ASP A 56 -127.47 58.08 -133.98
N GLN A 57 -127.89 57.35 -135.03
CA GLN A 57 -128.19 55.91 -134.95
C GLN A 57 -126.92 55.06 -134.74
N ALA A 58 -125.78 55.44 -135.32
CA ALA A 58 -124.51 54.72 -135.13
C ALA A 58 -123.95 54.88 -133.71
N GLN A 59 -124.12 56.07 -133.11
CA GLN A 59 -123.53 56.41 -131.80
C GLN A 59 -124.10 55.59 -130.63
N ASN A 60 -125.38 55.20 -130.69
CA ASN A 60 -126.03 54.46 -129.61
C ASN A 60 -125.55 52.99 -129.49
N ASN A 61 -125.30 52.31 -130.62
CA ASN A 61 -124.90 50.91 -130.62
C ASN A 61 -123.54 50.68 -129.93
N VAL A 62 -122.60 51.63 -130.07
CA VAL A 62 -121.27 51.58 -129.45
C VAL A 62 -121.35 51.67 -127.92
N ASN A 63 -122.27 52.48 -127.38
CA ASN A 63 -122.37 52.74 -125.94
C ASN A 63 -122.84 51.51 -125.16
N SER A 64 -123.87 50.82 -125.65
CA SER A 64 -124.41 49.59 -125.03
C SER A 64 -123.38 48.44 -124.98
N ALA A 65 -122.54 48.35 -126.00
CA ALA A 65 -121.51 47.32 -126.11
C ALA A 65 -120.37 47.49 -125.06
N SER A 66 -120.07 48.74 -124.68
CA SER A 66 -119.04 49.07 -123.68
C SER A 66 -119.42 48.63 -122.25
N GLN A 67 -120.70 48.76 -121.88
CA GLN A 67 -121.17 48.40 -120.53
C GLN A 67 -121.10 46.90 -120.25
N ALA A 68 -121.48 46.05 -121.23
CA ALA A 68 -121.46 44.59 -121.09
C ALA A 68 -120.06 44.04 -120.80
N THR A 69 -119.03 44.63 -121.41
CA THR A 69 -117.62 44.24 -121.22
C THR A 69 -117.14 44.52 -119.79
N SER A 70 -117.57 45.63 -119.19
CA SER A 70 -117.18 46.03 -117.83
C SER A 70 -117.75 45.10 -116.75
N ALA A 71 -118.98 44.58 -116.94
CA ALA A 71 -119.62 43.67 -115.99
C ALA A 71 -118.88 42.32 -115.88
N ALA A 72 -118.50 41.73 -117.02
CA ALA A 72 -117.79 40.44 -117.06
C ALA A 72 -116.43 40.49 -116.36
N GLN A 73 -115.74 41.64 -116.41
CA GLN A 73 -114.41 41.81 -115.82
C GLN A 73 -114.42 41.75 -114.27
N ASN A 74 -115.54 42.10 -113.63
CA ASN A 74 -115.66 42.09 -112.17
C ASN A 74 -115.91 40.67 -111.60
N GLU A 75 -116.66 39.81 -112.29
CA GLU A 75 -116.84 38.40 -111.86
C GLU A 75 -115.50 37.66 -111.76
N LEU A 76 -114.58 37.92 -112.72
CA LEU A 76 -113.25 37.33 -112.76
C LEU A 76 -112.40 37.70 -111.54
N ASN A 77 -112.50 38.94 -111.05
CA ASN A 77 -111.74 39.39 -109.87
C ASN A 77 -112.21 38.66 -108.60
N SER A 78 -113.53 38.53 -108.40
CA SER A 78 -114.12 37.81 -107.26
C SER A 78 -113.75 36.32 -107.25
N ALA A 79 -113.72 35.67 -108.41
CA ALA A 79 -113.34 34.25 -108.51
C ALA A 79 -111.88 34.00 -108.07
N ASN A 80 -110.95 34.90 -108.43
CA ASN A 80 -109.53 34.77 -108.06
C ASN A 80 -109.29 34.89 -106.54
N ALA A 81 -110.04 35.76 -105.86
CA ALA A 81 -109.94 35.94 -104.42
C ALA A 81 -110.36 34.66 -103.65
N ALA A 82 -111.46 34.02 -104.06
CA ALA A 82 -111.95 32.79 -103.44
C ALA A 82 -110.96 31.62 -103.58
N ASN A 83 -110.31 31.49 -104.74
CA ASN A 83 -109.30 30.46 -105.00
C ASN A 83 -108.08 30.59 -104.07
N SER A 84 -107.60 31.81 -103.86
CA SER A 84 -106.45 32.09 -102.98
C SER A 84 -106.71 31.69 -101.52
N ALA A 85 -107.93 31.93 -101.02
CA ALA A 85 -108.33 31.55 -99.67
C ALA A 85 -108.40 30.02 -99.50
N ALA A 86 -108.98 29.31 -100.47
CA ALA A 86 -109.07 27.84 -100.43
C ALA A 86 -107.69 27.17 -100.44
N GLN A 87 -106.73 27.71 -101.20
CA GLN A 87 -105.37 27.17 -101.27
C GLN A 87 -104.60 27.34 -99.94
N SER A 88 -104.86 28.40 -99.17
CA SER A 88 -104.21 28.59 -97.85
C SER A 88 -104.66 27.54 -96.83
N ALA A 89 -105.97 27.23 -96.78
CA ALA A 89 -106.53 26.27 -95.82
C ALA A 89 -105.92 24.85 -95.96
N VAL A 90 -105.55 24.44 -97.18
CA VAL A 90 -104.84 23.19 -97.46
C VAL A 90 -103.47 23.15 -96.76
N ASN A 91 -102.73 24.26 -96.81
CA ASN A 91 -101.35 24.33 -96.30
C ASN A 91 -101.29 24.29 -94.77
N ASP A 92 -102.28 24.86 -94.07
CA ASP A 92 -102.33 24.82 -92.61
C ASP A 92 -102.74 23.44 -92.08
N GLN A 93 -103.74 22.79 -92.68
CA GLN A 93 -104.11 21.41 -92.30
C GLN A 93 -102.96 20.41 -92.57
N GLN A 94 -102.09 20.66 -93.56
CA GLN A 94 -100.91 19.83 -93.83
C GLN A 94 -99.91 19.82 -92.65
N LYS A 95 -99.82 20.91 -91.88
CA LYS A 95 -98.97 21.00 -90.68
C LYS A 95 -99.49 20.11 -89.54
N VAL A 96 -100.83 20.05 -89.39
CA VAL A 96 -101.49 19.24 -88.34
C VAL A 96 -101.20 17.75 -88.51
N VAL A 97 -101.20 17.25 -89.76
CA VAL A 97 -100.85 15.85 -90.08
C VAL A 97 -99.43 15.51 -89.62
N ASN A 98 -98.45 16.38 -89.92
CA ASN A 98 -97.04 16.15 -89.57
C ASN A 98 -96.82 16.12 -88.04
N SER A 99 -97.54 16.95 -87.29
CA SER A 99 -97.52 16.94 -85.82
C SER A 99 -98.07 15.62 -85.26
N ALA A 100 -99.22 15.15 -85.76
CA ALA A 100 -99.80 13.87 -85.33
C ALA A 100 -98.90 12.66 -85.66
N GLN A 101 -98.21 12.67 -86.82
CA GLN A 101 -97.25 11.63 -87.19
C GLN A 101 -96.05 11.56 -86.22
N THR A 102 -95.63 12.71 -85.68
CA THR A 102 -94.54 12.78 -84.70
C THR A 102 -94.94 12.11 -83.38
N SER A 103 -96.18 12.30 -82.91
CA SER A 103 -96.68 11.68 -81.68
C SER A 103 -96.70 10.14 -81.74
N VAL A 104 -97.03 9.56 -82.90
CA VAL A 104 -97.00 8.10 -83.12
C VAL A 104 -95.59 7.53 -82.90
N ASN A 105 -94.57 8.20 -83.45
CA ASN A 105 -93.19 7.73 -83.40
C ASN A 105 -92.67 7.72 -81.95
N SER A 106 -92.98 8.75 -81.16
CA SER A 106 -92.59 8.84 -79.75
C SER A 106 -93.25 7.76 -78.88
N ALA A 107 -94.55 7.48 -79.11
CA ALA A 107 -95.26 6.44 -78.35
C ALA A 107 -94.71 5.03 -78.65
N SER A 108 -94.31 4.77 -79.91
CA SER A 108 -93.74 3.49 -80.32
C SER A 108 -92.42 3.16 -79.60
N ALA A 109 -91.55 4.17 -79.42
CA ALA A 109 -90.28 4.00 -78.71
C ALA A 109 -90.45 3.66 -77.21
N ALA A 110 -91.52 4.13 -76.57
CA ALA A 110 -91.80 3.85 -75.16
C ALA A 110 -92.13 2.37 -74.90
N VAL A 111 -92.85 1.72 -75.83
CA VAL A 111 -93.22 0.29 -75.74
C VAL A 111 -91.97 -0.59 -75.68
N SER A 112 -91.01 -0.38 -76.59
CA SER A 112 -89.79 -1.19 -76.66
C SER A 112 -88.91 -1.04 -75.41
N ALA A 113 -88.88 0.15 -74.80
CA ALA A 113 -88.12 0.39 -73.58
C ALA A 113 -88.68 -0.39 -72.37
N ALA A 114 -90.01 -0.51 -72.26
CA ALA A 114 -90.64 -1.27 -71.18
C ALA A 114 -90.37 -2.79 -71.29
N GLN A 115 -90.43 -3.34 -72.51
CA GLN A 115 -90.26 -4.78 -72.78
C GLN A 115 -88.86 -5.32 -72.42
N VAL A 116 -87.83 -4.48 -72.53
CA VAL A 116 -86.45 -4.83 -72.12
C VAL A 116 -86.33 -4.97 -70.59
N ASN A 117 -87.07 -4.16 -69.82
CA ASN A 117 -87.05 -4.19 -68.37
C ASN A 117 -87.79 -5.42 -67.81
N GLU A 118 -88.93 -5.81 -68.41
CA GLU A 118 -89.63 -7.07 -68.09
C GLU A 118 -88.70 -8.28 -68.26
N SER A 119 -88.04 -8.39 -69.43
CA SER A 119 -87.12 -9.48 -69.75
C SER A 119 -85.96 -9.60 -68.75
N SER A 120 -85.51 -8.47 -68.20
CA SER A 120 -84.42 -8.42 -67.21
C SER A 120 -84.89 -8.84 -65.81
N ALA A 121 -86.11 -8.45 -65.42
CA ALA A 121 -86.69 -8.82 -64.13
C ALA A 121 -87.05 -10.33 -64.07
N GLN A 122 -87.54 -10.90 -65.18
CA GLN A 122 -87.85 -12.33 -65.29
C GLN A 122 -86.64 -13.21 -64.95
N LYS A 123 -85.49 -12.91 -65.55
CA LYS A 123 -84.23 -13.67 -65.38
C LYS A 123 -83.70 -13.69 -63.94
N ASN A 124 -84.11 -12.73 -63.10
CA ASN A 124 -83.79 -12.72 -61.67
C ASN A 124 -84.81 -13.51 -60.85
N ALA A 125 -86.10 -13.46 -61.21
CA ALA A 125 -87.13 -14.31 -60.61
C ALA A 125 -86.87 -15.80 -60.87
N ASP A 126 -86.41 -16.16 -62.08
CA ASP A 126 -86.06 -17.54 -62.45
C ASP A 126 -84.94 -18.15 -61.57
N GLN A 127 -84.06 -17.31 -61.01
CA GLN A 127 -82.98 -17.73 -60.12
C GLN A 127 -83.42 -17.85 -58.64
N ALA A 128 -84.55 -17.24 -58.26
CA ALA A 128 -85.09 -17.22 -56.89
C ALA A 128 -85.79 -18.54 -56.49
N THR A 129 -85.21 -19.68 -56.85
CA THR A 129 -85.79 -21.00 -56.55
C THR A 129 -85.67 -21.35 -55.05
N PRO A 130 -86.59 -22.15 -54.50
CA PRO A 130 -86.48 -22.62 -53.11
C PRO A 130 -85.17 -23.36 -52.81
N ALA A 131 -84.62 -24.09 -53.80
CA ALA A 131 -83.34 -24.77 -53.68
C ALA A 131 -82.16 -23.78 -53.53
N ASN A 132 -82.12 -22.72 -54.34
CA ASN A 132 -81.07 -21.69 -54.25
C ASN A 132 -81.16 -20.90 -52.93
N VAL A 133 -82.39 -20.60 -52.48
CA VAL A 133 -82.63 -19.96 -51.17
C VAL A 133 -82.20 -20.86 -50.00
N GLN A 134 -82.43 -22.17 -50.08
CA GLN A 134 -82.01 -23.11 -49.03
C GLN A 134 -80.48 -23.30 -49.02
N ALA A 135 -79.85 -23.50 -50.19
CA ALA A 135 -78.40 -23.64 -50.28
C ALA A 135 -77.64 -22.42 -49.72
N ALA A 136 -78.20 -21.20 -49.84
CA ALA A 136 -77.67 -20.01 -49.20
C ALA A 136 -77.76 -20.06 -47.66
N LYS A 137 -78.86 -20.56 -47.09
CA LYS A 137 -79.00 -20.76 -45.63
C LYS A 137 -78.07 -21.86 -45.10
N ASP A 138 -77.89 -22.94 -45.85
CA ASP A 138 -77.02 -24.05 -45.46
C ASP A 138 -75.55 -23.60 -45.45
N ALA A 139 -75.14 -22.80 -46.44
CA ALA A 139 -73.83 -22.15 -46.46
C ALA A 139 -73.61 -21.21 -45.26
N ILE A 140 -74.59 -20.36 -44.93
CA ILE A 140 -74.56 -19.51 -43.72
C ILE A 140 -74.41 -20.37 -42.46
N THR A 141 -75.14 -21.49 -42.37
CA THR A 141 -75.11 -22.39 -41.20
C THR A 141 -73.75 -23.05 -41.03
N ASN A 142 -73.15 -23.53 -42.11
CA ASN A 142 -71.80 -24.12 -42.09
C ASN A 142 -70.72 -23.09 -41.75
N GLN A 143 -70.83 -21.86 -42.27
CA GLN A 143 -69.89 -20.78 -41.95
C GLN A 143 -69.90 -20.41 -40.47
N ASN A 144 -71.09 -20.33 -39.84
CA ASN A 144 -71.22 -20.11 -38.39
C ASN A 144 -70.58 -21.25 -37.58
N GLN A 145 -70.68 -22.50 -38.03
CA GLN A 145 -70.02 -23.63 -37.36
C GLN A 145 -68.49 -23.58 -37.46
N GLN A 146 -67.92 -22.99 -38.51
CA GLN A 146 -66.47 -22.83 -38.62
C GLN A 146 -65.96 -21.69 -37.73
N ILE A 147 -66.64 -20.53 -37.76
CA ILE A 147 -66.40 -19.39 -36.84
C ILE A 147 -66.35 -19.84 -35.37
N SER A 148 -67.23 -20.77 -34.96
CA SER A 148 -67.22 -21.32 -33.60
C SER A 148 -65.96 -22.14 -33.28
N LYS A 149 -65.47 -22.96 -34.22
CA LYS A 149 -64.25 -23.79 -34.00
C LYS A 149 -62.99 -22.93 -33.92
N ASP A 150 -62.92 -21.90 -34.77
CA ASP A 150 -61.78 -20.98 -34.80
C ASP A 150 -61.74 -20.14 -33.51
N THR A 151 -62.92 -19.77 -32.98
CA THR A 151 -63.05 -19.16 -31.64
C THR A 151 -62.56 -20.09 -30.52
N ASP A 152 -62.91 -21.38 -30.57
CA ASP A 152 -62.42 -22.38 -29.59
C ASP A 152 -60.91 -22.66 -29.71
N ALA A 153 -60.34 -22.55 -30.91
CA ALA A 153 -58.90 -22.67 -31.14
C ALA A 153 -58.13 -21.53 -30.46
N ILE A 154 -58.54 -20.27 -30.69
CA ILE A 154 -57.96 -19.08 -30.05
C ILE A 154 -58.02 -19.22 -28.52
N ASN A 155 -59.18 -19.56 -27.96
CA ASN A 155 -59.38 -19.76 -26.52
C ASN A 155 -58.45 -20.83 -25.92
N LYS A 156 -58.05 -21.83 -26.70
CA LYS A 156 -57.16 -22.91 -26.27
C LYS A 156 -55.70 -22.50 -26.33
N ASP A 157 -55.30 -21.73 -27.35
CA ASP A 157 -53.91 -21.30 -27.49
C ASP A 157 -53.58 -20.07 -26.62
N ASP A 158 -54.56 -19.23 -26.25
CA ASP A 158 -54.41 -18.22 -25.18
C ASP A 158 -54.15 -18.88 -23.80
N GLN A 159 -54.75 -20.06 -23.53
CA GLN A 159 -54.42 -20.86 -22.35
C GLN A 159 -52.99 -21.46 -22.42
N ALA A 160 -52.52 -21.79 -23.63
CA ALA A 160 -51.14 -22.24 -23.84
C ALA A 160 -50.12 -21.09 -23.69
N VAL A 161 -50.44 -19.87 -24.16
CA VAL A 161 -49.68 -18.64 -23.88
C VAL A 161 -49.62 -18.38 -22.37
N THR A 162 -50.75 -18.45 -21.67
CA THR A 162 -50.82 -18.29 -20.20
C THR A 162 -49.95 -19.31 -19.47
N THR A 163 -49.93 -20.56 -19.94
CA THR A 163 -49.11 -21.65 -19.37
C THR A 163 -47.62 -21.44 -19.62
N THR A 164 -47.22 -21.04 -20.85
CA THR A 164 -45.82 -20.76 -21.18
C THR A 164 -45.30 -19.50 -20.50
N GLN A 165 -46.14 -18.49 -20.29
CA GLN A 165 -45.81 -17.29 -19.51
C GLN A 165 -45.46 -17.64 -18.05
N LYS A 166 -46.13 -18.63 -17.46
CA LYS A 166 -45.81 -19.16 -16.12
C LYS A 166 -44.46 -19.86 -16.09
N ASN A 167 -44.11 -20.61 -17.14
CA ASN A 167 -42.82 -21.29 -17.26
C ASN A 167 -41.65 -20.30 -17.37
N VAL A 168 -41.82 -19.16 -18.08
CA VAL A 168 -40.84 -18.07 -18.11
C VAL A 168 -40.58 -17.51 -16.70
N SER A 169 -41.64 -17.28 -15.91
CA SER A 169 -41.50 -16.80 -14.53
C SER A 169 -40.78 -17.81 -13.63
N SER A 170 -41.06 -19.11 -13.78
CA SER A 170 -40.33 -20.18 -13.06
C SER A 170 -38.85 -20.23 -13.44
N ALA A 171 -38.52 -20.14 -14.74
CA ALA A 171 -37.13 -20.12 -15.19
C ALA A 171 -36.37 -18.87 -14.67
N GLN A 172 -37.03 -17.71 -14.60
CA GLN A 172 -36.46 -16.50 -14.02
C GLN A 172 -36.16 -16.65 -12.53
N ALA A 173 -37.02 -17.36 -11.77
CA ALA A 173 -36.76 -17.68 -10.37
C ALA A 173 -35.54 -18.63 -10.21
N THR A 174 -35.38 -19.60 -11.12
CA THR A 174 -34.19 -20.48 -11.15
C THR A 174 -32.90 -19.69 -11.40
N VAL A 175 -32.91 -18.75 -12.36
CA VAL A 175 -31.77 -17.83 -12.60
C VAL A 175 -31.43 -17.05 -11.33
N ASN A 176 -32.41 -16.42 -10.69
CA ASN A 176 -32.19 -15.63 -9.48
C ASN A 176 -31.59 -16.48 -8.34
N SER A 177 -32.02 -17.74 -8.18
CA SER A 177 -31.46 -18.67 -7.19
C SER A 177 -30.02 -19.11 -7.52
N ALA A 178 -29.71 -19.32 -8.80
CA ALA A 178 -28.36 -19.65 -9.25
C ALA A 178 -27.38 -18.47 -9.07
N THR A 179 -27.81 -17.24 -9.35
CA THR A 179 -27.03 -16.02 -9.10
C THR A 179 -26.65 -15.89 -7.62
N ALA A 180 -27.62 -16.04 -6.71
CA ALA A 180 -27.36 -15.97 -5.28
C ALA A 180 -26.34 -17.03 -4.82
N LYS A 181 -26.46 -18.27 -5.29
CA LYS A 181 -25.50 -19.35 -4.99
C LYS A 181 -24.09 -19.05 -5.49
N ARG A 182 -23.96 -18.48 -6.69
CA ARG A 182 -22.67 -18.05 -7.26
C ARG A 182 -22.06 -16.93 -6.42
N ASP A 183 -22.85 -15.93 -6.05
CA ASP A 183 -22.41 -14.78 -5.26
C ASP A 183 -22.00 -15.17 -3.83
N ASP A 184 -22.71 -16.11 -3.19
CA ASP A 184 -22.33 -16.63 -1.88
C ASP A 184 -21.07 -17.50 -1.94
N GLN A 185 -20.93 -18.37 -2.94
CA GLN A 185 -19.70 -19.15 -3.13
C GLN A 185 -18.49 -18.25 -3.46
N GLN A 186 -18.68 -17.09 -4.10
CA GLN A 186 -17.62 -16.09 -4.28
C GLN A 186 -17.16 -15.49 -2.95
N LYS A 187 -18.07 -15.25 -1.99
CA LYS A 187 -17.70 -14.81 -0.63
C LYS A 187 -16.88 -15.87 0.10
N VAL A 188 -17.24 -17.16 -0.06
CA VAL A 188 -16.49 -18.29 0.50
C VAL A 188 -15.08 -18.40 -0.10
N VAL A 189 -14.91 -18.18 -1.40
CA VAL A 189 -13.59 -18.10 -2.05
C VAL A 189 -12.75 -16.96 -1.46
N ASN A 190 -13.33 -15.76 -1.29
CA ASN A 190 -12.63 -14.62 -0.70
C ASN A 190 -12.17 -14.92 0.73
N GLN A 191 -13.04 -15.51 1.56
CA GLN A 191 -12.71 -15.91 2.93
C GLN A 191 -11.59 -16.98 2.98
N ALA A 192 -11.55 -17.90 2.01
CA ALA A 192 -10.46 -18.86 1.88
C ALA A 192 -9.14 -18.19 1.44
N GLN A 193 -9.22 -17.14 0.60
CA GLN A 193 -8.07 -16.33 0.19
C GLN A 193 -7.43 -15.61 1.39
N ASP A 194 -8.25 -15.01 2.26
CA ASP A 194 -7.81 -14.37 3.50
C ASP A 194 -7.20 -15.38 4.50
N ASN A 195 -7.76 -16.60 4.57
CA ASN A 195 -7.20 -17.68 5.40
C ASN A 195 -5.80 -18.11 4.94
N VAL A 196 -5.55 -18.20 3.62
CA VAL A 196 -4.20 -18.42 3.07
C VAL A 196 -3.25 -17.29 3.44
N LYS A 197 -3.69 -16.03 3.31
CA LYS A 197 -2.89 -14.86 3.69
C LYS A 197 -2.51 -14.90 5.18
N ASN A 198 -3.49 -15.08 6.07
CA ASN A 198 -3.26 -15.11 7.52
C ASN A 198 -2.33 -16.25 7.94
N ALA A 199 -2.49 -17.46 7.38
CA ALA A 199 -1.57 -18.57 7.64
C ALA A 199 -0.14 -18.25 7.18
N THR A 200 0.01 -17.59 6.04
CA THR A 200 1.31 -17.19 5.47
C THR A 200 1.99 -16.11 6.32
N ASP A 201 1.24 -15.11 6.78
CA ASP A 201 1.76 -14.05 7.65
C ASP A 201 2.19 -14.59 9.02
N ILE A 202 1.47 -15.58 9.58
CA ILE A 202 1.86 -16.28 10.82
C ILE A 202 3.18 -17.04 10.63
N LEU A 203 3.33 -17.76 9.51
CA LEU A 203 4.57 -18.47 9.19
C LEU A 203 5.76 -17.51 9.01
N ASN A 204 5.57 -16.42 8.26
CA ASN A 204 6.60 -15.42 7.99
C ASN A 204 7.14 -14.75 9.27
N ASN A 205 6.26 -14.43 10.22
CA ASN A 205 6.69 -13.86 11.52
C ASN A 205 7.46 -14.89 12.37
N SER A 206 7.12 -16.18 12.30
CA SER A 206 7.89 -17.24 12.97
C SER A 206 9.33 -17.36 12.45
N SER A 207 9.60 -17.02 11.18
CA SER A 207 10.96 -17.09 10.60
C SER A 207 11.98 -16.17 11.30
N GLN A 208 11.58 -14.96 11.71
CA GLN A 208 12.48 -14.05 12.44
C GLN A 208 12.70 -14.50 13.90
N ALA A 209 11.69 -15.10 14.52
CA ALA A 209 11.81 -15.66 15.87
C ALA A 209 12.76 -16.87 15.90
N LYS A 210 12.78 -17.71 14.84
CA LYS A 210 13.70 -18.86 14.73
C LYS A 210 15.18 -18.45 14.90
N ALA A 211 15.58 -17.33 14.28
CA ALA A 211 16.96 -16.82 14.38
C ALA A 211 17.33 -16.47 15.84
N LYS A 212 16.44 -15.79 16.57
CA LYS A 212 16.68 -15.42 17.98
C LYS A 212 16.81 -16.63 18.91
N VAL A 213 16.03 -17.69 18.65
CA VAL A 213 16.13 -18.93 19.44
C VAL A 213 17.43 -19.69 19.10
N GLN A 214 17.85 -19.70 17.82
CA GLN A 214 19.15 -20.24 17.40
C GLN A 214 20.32 -19.49 18.07
N ASP A 215 20.32 -18.15 18.08
CA ASP A 215 21.38 -17.37 18.73
C ASP A 215 21.41 -17.58 20.25
N SER A 216 20.25 -17.77 20.88
CA SER A 216 20.16 -18.11 22.31
C SER A 216 20.82 -19.48 22.60
N LEU A 217 20.57 -20.48 21.76
CA LEU A 217 21.20 -21.79 21.84
C LEU A 217 22.72 -21.72 21.55
N ASN A 218 23.14 -20.96 20.54
CA ASN A 218 24.55 -20.73 20.22
C ASN A 218 25.29 -20.08 21.39
N THR A 219 24.68 -19.08 22.04
CA THR A 219 25.21 -18.38 23.21
C THR A 219 25.36 -19.33 24.41
N ALA A 220 24.36 -20.17 24.68
CA ALA A 220 24.42 -21.15 25.76
C ALA A 220 25.49 -22.23 25.51
N ASN A 221 25.62 -22.72 24.28
CA ASN A 221 26.68 -23.65 23.87
C ASN A 221 28.08 -23.04 24.04
N ALA A 222 28.27 -21.78 23.62
CA ALA A 222 29.53 -21.06 23.79
C ALA A 222 29.88 -20.85 25.28
N LYS A 223 28.88 -20.54 26.12
CA LYS A 223 29.07 -20.38 27.56
C LYS A 223 29.49 -21.68 28.24
N VAL A 224 28.80 -22.80 27.97
CA VAL A 224 29.18 -24.13 28.50
C VAL A 224 30.62 -24.51 28.11
N ASN A 225 31.05 -24.22 26.88
CA ASN A 225 32.44 -24.46 26.46
C ASN A 225 33.45 -23.59 27.23
N ASN A 226 33.16 -22.30 27.40
CA ASN A 226 34.02 -21.38 28.16
C ASN A 226 34.13 -21.78 29.63
N ASP A 227 33.01 -22.10 30.28
CA ASP A 227 32.99 -22.52 31.69
C ASP A 227 33.64 -23.90 31.89
N THR A 228 33.56 -24.80 30.89
CA THR A 228 34.31 -26.07 30.89
C THR A 228 35.83 -25.82 30.84
N ASN A 229 36.28 -24.90 29.99
CA ASN A 229 37.69 -24.51 29.90
C ASN A 229 38.17 -23.81 31.18
N ALA A 230 37.33 -22.99 31.83
CA ALA A 230 37.62 -22.36 33.10
C ALA A 230 37.77 -23.40 34.24
N VAL A 231 36.86 -24.37 34.33
CA VAL A 231 36.96 -25.51 35.28
C VAL A 231 38.24 -26.30 35.05
N ASN A 232 38.57 -26.66 33.81
CA ASN A 232 39.78 -27.41 33.47
C ASN A 232 41.07 -26.63 33.84
N THR A 233 41.10 -25.33 33.54
CA THR A 233 42.23 -24.45 33.89
C THR A 233 42.40 -24.38 35.41
N LYS A 234 41.30 -24.16 36.14
CA LYS A 234 41.34 -24.02 37.60
C LYS A 234 41.65 -25.33 38.32
N GLN A 235 41.28 -26.47 37.74
CA GLN A 235 41.71 -27.79 38.21
C GLN A 235 43.25 -27.95 38.10
N GLY A 236 43.86 -27.40 37.04
CA GLY A 236 45.32 -27.31 36.91
C GLY A 236 45.96 -26.48 38.03
N GLU A 237 45.41 -25.29 38.33
CA GLU A 237 45.88 -24.46 39.45
C GLU A 237 45.73 -25.15 40.81
N VAL A 238 44.63 -25.86 41.06
CA VAL A 238 44.42 -26.65 42.30
C VAL A 238 45.49 -27.76 42.42
N ASN A 239 45.84 -28.43 41.32
CA ASN A 239 46.89 -29.44 41.32
C ASN A 239 48.26 -28.80 41.64
N THR A 240 48.57 -27.64 41.05
CA THR A 240 49.81 -26.88 41.34
C THR A 240 49.88 -26.41 42.79
N ALA A 241 48.77 -25.88 43.34
CA ALA A 241 48.70 -25.47 44.74
C ALA A 241 48.81 -26.66 45.71
N THR A 242 48.31 -27.84 45.34
CA THR A 242 48.44 -29.08 46.13
C THR A 242 49.89 -29.51 46.24
N GLU A 243 50.63 -29.52 45.13
CA GLU A 243 52.06 -29.86 45.12
C GLU A 243 52.91 -28.80 45.84
N ALA A 244 52.56 -27.50 45.71
CA ALA A 244 53.20 -26.43 46.47
C ALA A 244 53.01 -26.59 47.99
N LYS A 245 51.81 -26.97 48.45
CA LYS A 245 51.53 -27.26 49.87
C LYS A 245 52.34 -28.47 50.36
N LYS A 246 52.35 -29.56 49.59
CA LYS A 246 53.15 -30.77 49.88
C LYS A 246 54.65 -30.48 50.00
N ASN A 247 55.19 -29.60 49.15
CA ASN A 247 56.58 -29.16 49.23
C ASN A 247 56.84 -28.28 50.47
N ALA A 248 55.94 -27.35 50.80
CA ALA A 248 56.06 -26.52 52.00
C ALA A 248 55.97 -27.34 53.31
N ASP A 249 55.10 -28.35 53.37
CA ASP A 249 55.02 -29.29 54.49
C ASP A 249 56.32 -30.13 54.63
N THR A 250 56.87 -30.57 53.50
CA THR A 250 58.12 -31.33 53.45
C THR A 250 59.30 -30.50 53.96
N ASP A 251 59.38 -29.22 53.59
CA ASP A 251 60.40 -28.31 54.09
C ASP A 251 60.21 -27.94 55.57
N LEU A 252 58.96 -27.78 56.03
CA LEU A 252 58.65 -27.60 57.46
C LEU A 252 59.07 -28.82 58.30
N SER A 253 58.94 -30.03 57.78
CA SER A 253 59.45 -31.23 58.46
C SER A 253 60.97 -31.17 58.60
N LYS A 254 61.71 -30.87 57.52
CA LYS A 254 63.18 -30.73 57.55
C LYS A 254 63.64 -29.67 58.54
N ALA A 255 62.96 -28.53 58.59
CA ALA A 255 63.29 -27.45 59.53
C ALA A 255 63.14 -27.91 60.99
N LYS A 256 62.07 -28.67 61.32
CA LYS A 256 61.85 -29.24 62.66
C LYS A 256 62.86 -30.34 63.02
N ASP A 257 63.27 -31.15 62.05
CA ASP A 257 64.35 -32.13 62.25
C ASP A 257 65.70 -31.44 62.49
N ALA A 258 65.96 -30.31 61.81
CA ALA A 258 67.14 -29.47 62.03
C ALA A 258 67.13 -28.76 63.39
N GLU A 259 66.00 -28.17 63.81
CA GLU A 259 65.79 -27.61 65.15
C GLU A 259 66.08 -28.65 66.24
N LYS A 260 65.51 -29.85 66.10
CA LYS A 260 65.71 -30.96 67.04
C LYS A 260 67.16 -31.45 67.09
N ALA A 261 67.90 -31.36 65.98
CA ALA A 261 69.34 -31.62 65.95
C ALA A 261 70.15 -30.52 66.64
N ALA A 262 69.81 -29.24 66.39
CA ALA A 262 70.46 -28.09 67.01
C ALA A 262 70.27 -28.05 68.53
N GLN A 263 69.05 -28.33 69.02
CA GLN A 263 68.75 -28.47 70.45
C GLN A 263 69.64 -29.54 71.10
N LYS A 264 69.79 -30.70 70.44
CA LYS A 264 70.62 -31.81 70.94
C LYS A 264 72.11 -31.45 70.99
N ASP A 265 72.65 -30.72 70.02
CA ASP A 265 74.03 -30.23 70.08
C ASP A 265 74.19 -29.20 71.19
N LYS A 266 73.28 -28.23 71.29
CA LYS A 266 73.24 -27.21 72.35
C LYS A 266 73.26 -27.81 73.76
N ASP A 267 72.50 -28.88 74.00
CA ASP A 267 72.49 -29.56 75.31
C ASP A 267 73.75 -30.41 75.54
N ALA A 268 74.35 -30.98 74.49
CA ALA A 268 75.66 -31.62 74.60
C ALA A 268 76.79 -30.62 74.90
N LYS A 269 76.77 -29.43 74.27
CA LYS A 269 77.73 -28.34 74.57
C LYS A 269 77.55 -27.80 75.99
N GLN A 270 76.31 -27.70 76.49
CA GLN A 270 76.03 -27.31 77.87
C GLN A 270 76.72 -28.25 78.87
N ALA A 271 76.54 -29.57 78.71
CA ALA A 271 77.16 -30.56 79.60
C ALA A 271 78.71 -30.49 79.59
N VAL A 272 79.32 -30.15 78.44
CA VAL A 272 80.77 -29.93 78.36
C VAL A 272 81.18 -28.63 79.07
N ALA A 273 80.45 -27.53 78.88
CA ALA A 273 80.71 -26.26 79.56
C ALA A 273 80.62 -26.41 81.09
N ASP A 274 79.57 -27.04 81.59
CA ASP A 274 79.35 -27.32 83.03
C ASP A 274 80.50 -28.17 83.60
N GLN A 275 80.94 -29.21 82.88
CA GLN A 275 82.07 -30.07 83.28
C GLN A 275 83.39 -29.28 83.31
N THR A 276 83.65 -28.42 82.32
CA THR A 276 84.86 -27.57 82.31
C THR A 276 84.83 -26.52 83.42
N LYS A 277 83.65 -25.98 83.77
CA LYS A 277 83.49 -25.02 84.86
C LYS A 277 83.81 -25.64 86.21
N ALA A 278 83.28 -26.83 86.50
CA ALA A 278 83.62 -27.56 87.73
C ALA A 278 85.12 -27.90 87.83
N ALA A 279 85.76 -28.24 86.71
CA ALA A 279 87.20 -28.49 86.65
C ALA A 279 88.05 -27.21 86.85
N LEU A 280 87.58 -26.06 86.37
CA LEU A 280 88.18 -24.75 86.62
C LEU A 280 88.03 -24.34 88.09
N ASP A 281 86.86 -24.50 88.69
CA ASP A 281 86.63 -24.15 90.09
C ASP A 281 87.48 -25.00 91.04
N THR A 282 87.66 -26.29 90.72
CA THR A 282 88.58 -27.19 91.42
C THR A 282 90.04 -26.70 91.33
N ALA A 283 90.46 -26.19 90.16
CA ALA A 283 91.80 -25.65 89.99
C ALA A 283 91.99 -24.28 90.68
N ASN A 284 90.97 -23.43 90.72
CA ASN A 284 90.94 -22.17 91.47
C ASN A 284 91.15 -22.42 92.98
N ALA A 285 90.43 -23.40 93.55
CA ALA A 285 90.62 -23.82 94.94
C ALA A 285 92.06 -24.31 95.19
N ALA A 286 92.59 -25.17 94.32
CA ALA A 286 93.96 -25.69 94.46
C ALA A 286 95.05 -24.60 94.37
N VAL A 287 94.82 -23.49 93.63
CA VAL A 287 95.71 -22.31 93.64
C VAL A 287 95.64 -21.58 94.97
N LYS A 288 94.43 -21.37 95.53
CA LYS A 288 94.23 -20.72 96.84
C LYS A 288 94.95 -21.48 97.96
N ASP A 289 94.80 -22.81 97.99
CA ASP A 289 95.42 -23.66 99.02
C ASP A 289 96.96 -23.70 98.91
N ALA A 290 97.49 -23.66 97.68
CA ALA A 290 98.93 -23.57 97.45
C ALA A 290 99.51 -22.18 97.83
N GLN A 291 98.74 -21.10 97.60
CA GLN A 291 99.13 -19.74 97.97
C GLN A 291 99.19 -19.62 99.50
N ALA A 292 98.16 -20.07 100.23
CA ALA A 292 98.14 -20.05 101.69
C ALA A 292 99.34 -20.80 102.34
N LYS A 293 99.83 -21.87 101.70
CA LYS A 293 101.04 -22.59 102.15
C LYS A 293 102.32 -21.80 101.93
N VAL A 294 102.44 -21.07 100.82
CA VAL A 294 103.57 -20.14 100.58
C VAL A 294 103.54 -19.02 101.62
N ASP A 295 102.38 -18.44 101.87
CA ASP A 295 102.20 -17.31 102.79
C ASP A 295 102.54 -17.70 104.23
N ALA A 296 102.08 -18.87 104.70
CA ALA A 296 102.38 -19.40 106.03
C ALA A 296 103.88 -19.75 106.25
N ILE A 297 104.64 -20.06 105.19
CA ILE A 297 106.09 -20.29 105.30
C ILE A 297 106.85 -18.95 105.26
N ASN A 298 106.39 -17.97 104.49
CA ASN A 298 106.95 -16.61 104.51
C ASN A 298 106.84 -15.96 105.90
N ASP A 299 105.69 -16.10 106.57
CA ASP A 299 105.48 -15.57 107.93
C ASP A 299 106.47 -16.18 108.94
N LYS A 300 106.62 -17.52 108.94
CA LYS A 300 107.61 -18.21 109.78
C LYS A 300 109.07 -17.83 109.49
N LEU A 301 109.39 -17.41 108.27
CA LEU A 301 110.72 -16.90 107.91
C LEU A 301 110.93 -15.46 108.36
N ALA A 302 109.91 -14.61 108.25
CA ALA A 302 109.98 -13.23 108.73
C ALA A 302 110.20 -13.16 110.25
N ASN A 303 109.52 -14.04 110.99
CA ASN A 303 109.50 -14.04 112.45
C ASN A 303 110.60 -14.93 113.08
N PHE A 304 111.55 -15.44 112.30
CA PHE A 304 112.62 -16.32 112.80
C PHE A 304 113.70 -15.52 113.55
N ASN A 305 113.83 -15.73 114.87
CA ASN A 305 114.76 -15.02 115.73
C ASN A 305 116.23 -15.45 115.54
N THR A 306 117.14 -14.49 115.62
CA THR A 306 118.56 -14.68 115.28
C THR A 306 119.49 -13.86 116.17
N ILE A 307 120.61 -14.44 116.61
CA ILE A 307 121.71 -13.71 117.28
C ILE A 307 122.94 -13.70 116.37
N THR A 308 123.50 -12.51 116.17
CA THR A 308 124.73 -12.26 115.41
C THR A 308 125.80 -11.72 116.36
N LEU A 309 127.03 -12.22 116.27
CA LEU A 309 128.18 -11.68 116.98
C LEU A 309 128.82 -10.55 116.14
N PRO A 310 129.19 -9.40 116.74
CA PRO A 310 129.98 -8.40 116.04
C PRO A 310 131.33 -8.96 115.56
N SER A 311 131.81 -8.50 114.40
CA SER A 311 133.13 -8.89 113.89
C SER A 311 134.22 -8.42 114.85
N GLY A 312 135.02 -9.34 115.40
CA GLY A 312 136.04 -9.06 116.41
C GLY A 312 135.61 -9.30 117.87
N TYR A 313 134.30 -9.45 118.14
CA TYR A 313 133.79 -9.68 119.50
C TYR A 313 134.28 -11.02 120.07
N LYS A 314 134.19 -12.11 119.29
CA LYS A 314 134.56 -13.45 119.79
C LYS A 314 136.06 -13.57 120.04
N GLU A 315 136.86 -12.86 119.25
CA GLU A 315 138.31 -12.76 119.43
C GLU A 315 138.65 -12.01 120.73
N ALA A 316 137.91 -10.92 121.04
CA ALA A 316 138.07 -10.19 122.30
C ALA A 316 137.61 -11.01 123.52
N LEU A 317 136.41 -11.62 123.47
CA LEU A 317 135.89 -12.44 124.56
C LEU A 317 136.84 -13.62 124.87
N LYS A 318 137.35 -14.29 123.83
CA LYS A 318 138.33 -15.35 124.01
C LYS A 318 139.66 -14.82 124.56
N ALA A 319 140.15 -13.68 124.09
CA ALA A 319 141.38 -13.09 124.62
C ALA A 319 141.27 -12.68 126.10
N TYR A 320 140.07 -12.30 126.56
CA TYR A 320 139.77 -12.06 127.97
C TYR A 320 139.78 -13.36 128.79
N GLU A 321 139.05 -14.39 128.36
CA GLU A 321 138.95 -15.68 129.07
C GLU A 321 140.30 -16.43 129.12
N ASP A 322 141.01 -16.55 127.99
CA ASP A 322 142.32 -17.20 127.91
C ASP A 322 143.34 -16.53 128.88
N TYR A 323 143.17 -15.24 129.19
CA TYR A 323 144.08 -14.47 130.06
C TYR A 323 143.98 -14.83 131.55
N PHE A 324 142.88 -15.42 132.02
CA PHE A 324 142.82 -15.97 133.39
C PHE A 324 143.80 -17.13 133.61
N SER A 325 144.23 -17.81 132.54
CA SER A 325 145.25 -18.86 132.57
C SER A 325 146.67 -18.37 132.27
N ASP A 326 146.88 -17.06 132.06
CA ASP A 326 148.21 -16.51 131.78
C ASP A 326 149.06 -16.45 133.08
N PRO A 327 150.30 -17.00 133.09
CA PRO A 327 151.17 -16.94 134.28
C PRO A 327 151.60 -15.52 134.69
N ASN A 328 151.30 -14.50 133.88
CA ASN A 328 151.53 -13.07 134.15
C ASN A 328 150.22 -12.32 134.47
N TYR A 329 149.15 -13.04 134.85
CA TYR A 329 147.84 -12.48 135.18
C TYR A 329 147.94 -11.28 136.13
N ASN A 330 147.32 -10.16 135.75
CA ASN A 330 147.12 -9.01 136.61
C ASN A 330 145.79 -8.31 136.30
N GLN A 331 145.21 -7.71 137.34
CA GLN A 331 143.86 -7.11 137.27
C GLN A 331 143.76 -5.95 136.28
N ALA A 332 144.84 -5.21 136.03
CA ALA A 332 144.83 -4.09 135.09
C ALA A 332 144.70 -4.56 133.62
N LYS A 333 145.44 -5.60 133.22
CA LYS A 333 145.33 -6.18 131.87
C LYS A 333 144.04 -6.98 131.68
N SER A 334 143.56 -7.67 132.72
CA SER A 334 142.23 -8.29 132.71
C SER A 334 141.13 -7.23 132.49
N LYS A 335 141.19 -6.07 133.17
CA LYS A 335 140.25 -4.98 132.91
C LYS A 335 140.38 -4.39 131.50
N GLU A 336 141.59 -4.20 130.98
CA GLU A 336 141.79 -3.71 129.60
C GLU A 336 141.14 -4.66 128.57
N LEU A 337 141.26 -5.97 128.77
CA LEU A 337 140.63 -6.99 127.92
C LEU A 337 139.10 -7.02 128.11
N SER A 338 138.59 -6.82 129.33
CA SER A 338 137.15 -6.64 129.58
C SER A 338 136.60 -5.40 128.87
N ASP A 339 137.35 -4.29 128.90
CA ASP A 339 137.03 -3.06 128.17
C ASP A 339 137.12 -3.25 126.64
N ASP A 340 137.96 -4.18 126.15
CA ASP A 340 137.98 -4.59 124.72
C ASP A 340 136.72 -5.36 124.31
N VAL A 341 136.15 -6.21 125.18
CA VAL A 341 134.86 -6.88 124.93
C VAL A 341 133.71 -5.86 124.97
N LEU A 342 133.70 -4.98 125.98
CA LEU A 342 132.61 -4.01 126.19
C LEU A 342 132.44 -3.02 125.03
N LYS A 343 133.49 -2.72 124.26
CA LYS A 343 133.44 -1.89 123.04
C LYS A 343 132.44 -2.38 121.99
N TYR A 344 132.11 -3.67 121.99
CA TYR A 344 131.18 -4.26 121.04
C TYR A 344 129.71 -4.14 121.46
N ARG A 345 129.41 -3.80 122.73
CA ARG A 345 128.07 -3.82 123.30
C ARG A 345 127.05 -3.05 122.48
N ASP A 346 127.27 -1.75 122.27
CA ASP A 346 126.25 -0.88 121.65
C ASP A 346 125.92 -1.33 120.20
N LEU A 347 126.88 -1.91 119.50
CA LEU A 347 126.68 -2.54 118.19
C LEU A 347 125.92 -3.88 118.32
N ALA A 348 126.28 -4.72 119.29
CA ALA A 348 125.63 -5.99 119.53
C ALA A 348 124.15 -5.84 119.95
N MET A 349 123.87 -4.88 120.83
CA MET A 349 122.53 -4.53 121.32
C MET A 349 121.65 -3.90 120.22
N SER A 350 122.24 -3.19 119.26
CA SER A 350 121.50 -2.55 118.17
C SER A 350 121.26 -3.49 116.98
N GLN A 351 122.15 -4.45 116.71
CA GLN A 351 121.99 -5.44 115.65
C GLN A 351 121.10 -6.64 116.05
N ASN A 352 121.13 -7.03 117.33
CA ASN A 352 120.33 -8.14 117.85
C ASN A 352 118.99 -7.61 118.39
N LYS A 353 117.91 -7.91 117.67
CA LYS A 353 116.54 -7.51 118.02
C LYS A 353 115.61 -8.69 117.90
N PHE A 354 114.72 -8.82 118.88
CA PHE A 354 113.65 -9.80 118.85
C PHE A 354 112.70 -9.55 117.66
N LYS A 355 112.10 -10.63 117.17
CA LYS A 355 111.09 -10.63 116.11
C LYS A 355 109.86 -11.32 116.67
N ASN A 356 108.81 -10.52 116.86
CA ASN A 356 107.51 -10.99 117.35
C ASN A 356 106.90 -12.02 116.38
N ASN A 357 106.27 -13.06 116.93
CA ASN A 357 105.69 -14.17 116.18
C ASN A 357 104.25 -14.43 116.65
N LYS A 358 103.26 -14.19 115.78
CA LYS A 358 101.84 -14.39 116.09
C LYS A 358 101.44 -15.84 116.37
N SER A 359 102.30 -16.81 116.04
CA SER A 359 102.09 -18.21 116.46
C SER A 359 102.27 -18.39 117.97
N ASP A 360 102.97 -17.45 118.62
CA ASP A 360 103.43 -17.54 120.01
C ASP A 360 102.57 -16.69 120.96
N ASP A 361 101.48 -16.09 120.48
CA ASP A 361 100.51 -15.29 121.24
C ASP A 361 99.70 -16.13 122.29
N LYS A 362 100.01 -17.44 122.44
CA LYS A 362 99.39 -18.29 123.48
C LYS A 362 99.80 -17.80 124.88
N ILE A 363 98.84 -17.66 125.78
CA ILE A 363 99.06 -17.23 127.17
C ILE A 363 99.35 -18.46 128.04
N VAL A 364 100.41 -18.37 128.85
CA VAL A 364 100.91 -19.39 129.78
C VAL A 364 101.18 -18.75 131.15
N ASP A 365 101.34 -19.56 132.20
CA ASP A 365 101.51 -19.09 133.59
C ASP A 365 102.93 -19.44 134.08
N ILE A 366 103.81 -18.44 134.27
CA ILE A 366 105.24 -18.67 134.55
C ILE A 366 105.50 -19.34 135.91
N SER A 367 104.58 -19.19 136.87
CA SER A 367 104.66 -19.87 138.16
C SER A 367 104.29 -21.36 138.09
N ASN A 368 103.82 -21.85 136.95
CA ASN A 368 103.56 -23.26 136.65
C ASN A 368 103.54 -23.47 135.13
N LEU A 369 104.70 -23.38 134.48
CA LEU A 369 104.82 -23.65 133.05
C LEU A 369 104.43 -25.11 132.74
N ASP A 370 103.77 -25.33 131.61
CA ASP A 370 103.48 -26.69 131.12
C ASP A 370 104.71 -27.29 130.41
N SER A 371 104.76 -28.62 130.31
CA SER A 371 105.91 -29.34 129.74
C SER A 371 106.13 -29.05 128.24
N GLU A 372 105.06 -28.82 127.46
CA GLU A 372 105.21 -28.48 126.03
C GLU A 372 105.78 -27.07 125.87
N THR A 373 105.34 -26.11 126.69
CA THR A 373 105.87 -24.75 126.73
C THR A 373 107.31 -24.71 127.26
N ARG A 374 107.66 -25.44 128.33
CA ARG A 374 109.07 -25.53 128.77
C ARG A 374 109.97 -26.12 127.69
N ALA A 375 109.51 -27.18 127.01
CA ALA A 375 110.24 -27.76 125.89
C ALA A 375 110.38 -26.77 124.72
N GLU A 376 109.35 -25.97 124.44
CA GLU A 376 109.37 -24.94 123.39
C GLU A 376 110.35 -23.79 123.73
N LEU A 377 110.37 -23.33 124.98
CA LEU A 377 111.29 -22.30 125.45
C LEU A 377 112.74 -22.82 125.52
N SER A 378 112.96 -24.05 125.99
CA SER A 378 114.29 -24.69 126.01
C SER A 378 114.85 -24.93 124.60
N GLN A 379 113.99 -25.32 123.64
CA GLN A 379 114.35 -25.36 122.22
C GLN A 379 114.70 -23.97 121.66
N PHE A 380 113.98 -22.93 122.08
CA PHE A 380 114.27 -21.55 121.66
C PHE A 380 115.62 -21.07 122.22
N VAL A 381 115.90 -21.30 123.51
CA VAL A 381 117.22 -21.07 124.14
C VAL A 381 118.32 -21.79 123.38
N ALA A 382 118.21 -23.11 123.17
CA ALA A 382 119.21 -23.88 122.45
C ALA A 382 119.40 -23.40 121.01
N LEU A 383 118.34 -22.94 120.34
CA LEU A 383 118.41 -22.38 118.98
C LEU A 383 119.15 -21.03 118.94
N LEU A 384 119.05 -20.21 119.99
CA LEU A 384 119.80 -18.95 120.10
C LEU A 384 121.27 -19.20 120.48
N VAL A 385 121.52 -20.03 121.51
CA VAL A 385 122.86 -20.41 121.95
C VAL A 385 123.64 -21.13 120.85
N ASN A 386 123.00 -22.00 120.06
CA ASN A 386 123.66 -22.61 118.90
C ASN A 386 124.08 -21.61 117.80
N GLN A 387 123.37 -20.49 117.65
CA GLN A 387 123.80 -19.45 116.71
C GLN A 387 125.05 -18.74 117.23
N VAL A 388 125.13 -18.46 118.54
CA VAL A 388 126.37 -17.96 119.18
C VAL A 388 127.50 -18.96 118.98
N ARG A 389 127.35 -20.21 119.44
CA ARG A 389 128.39 -21.24 119.39
C ARG A 389 128.87 -21.56 117.97
N SER A 390 127.97 -21.57 116.99
CA SER A 390 128.34 -21.72 115.57
C SER A 390 129.17 -20.55 115.03
N GLN A 391 128.99 -19.33 115.53
CA GLN A 391 129.80 -18.16 115.14
C GLN A 391 131.14 -18.12 115.89
N VAL A 392 131.17 -18.56 117.15
CA VAL A 392 132.42 -18.73 117.92
C VAL A 392 133.31 -19.79 117.27
N GLY A 393 132.74 -20.98 117.03
CA GLY A 393 133.41 -22.18 116.54
C GLY A 393 133.42 -23.34 117.55
N THR A 394 132.43 -23.40 118.44
CA THR A 394 132.35 -24.33 119.58
C THR A 394 131.24 -25.38 119.40
N ASN A 395 131.22 -26.40 120.25
CA ASN A 395 130.29 -27.53 120.14
C ASN A 395 128.83 -27.08 120.30
N SER A 396 127.98 -27.51 119.35
CA SER A 396 126.54 -27.31 119.45
C SER A 396 125.95 -27.93 120.72
N ILE A 397 125.05 -27.18 121.35
CA ILE A 397 124.31 -27.59 122.54
C ILE A 397 123.00 -28.25 122.11
N ILE A 398 122.56 -29.31 122.80
CA ILE A 398 121.24 -29.91 122.55
C ILE A 398 120.21 -29.40 123.57
N SER A 399 118.94 -29.50 123.22
CA SER A 399 117.86 -29.46 124.22
C SER A 399 117.06 -30.75 124.10
N SER A 400 116.60 -31.27 125.21
CA SER A 400 115.95 -32.58 125.35
C SER A 400 114.95 -32.54 126.51
N PRO A 401 114.05 -33.53 126.64
CA PRO A 401 113.15 -33.62 127.79
C PRO A 401 113.93 -33.61 129.11
N GLU A 402 115.01 -34.40 129.19
CA GLU A 402 115.86 -34.53 130.38
C GLU A 402 116.63 -33.25 130.73
N ALA A 403 117.11 -32.47 129.75
CA ALA A 403 117.71 -31.16 130.02
C ALA A 403 116.65 -30.12 130.46
N THR A 404 115.46 -30.18 129.87
CA THR A 404 114.32 -29.31 130.25
C THR A 404 113.83 -29.59 131.66
N GLU A 405 113.76 -30.86 132.05
CA GLU A 405 113.37 -31.29 133.40
C GLU A 405 114.46 -30.97 134.44
N PHE A 406 115.74 -30.88 134.03
CA PHE A 406 116.80 -30.40 134.91
C PHE A 406 116.57 -28.95 135.33
N ALA A 407 116.35 -28.03 134.39
CA ALA A 407 116.09 -26.63 134.70
C ALA A 407 114.79 -26.41 135.51
N GLU A 408 113.76 -27.21 135.24
CA GLU A 408 112.56 -27.25 136.08
C GLU A 408 112.87 -27.71 137.52
N GLN A 409 113.67 -28.77 137.69
CA GLN A 409 114.03 -29.27 139.01
C GLN A 409 114.92 -28.28 139.78
N VAL A 410 115.78 -27.52 139.08
CA VAL A 410 116.56 -26.41 139.66
C VAL A 410 115.63 -25.31 140.16
N ALA A 411 114.78 -24.75 139.30
CA ALA A 411 113.80 -23.72 139.71
C ALA A 411 112.90 -24.19 140.87
N GLN A 412 112.46 -25.46 140.87
CA GLN A 412 111.72 -26.05 142.01
C GLN A 412 112.55 -26.15 143.30
N ASN A 413 113.86 -26.39 143.22
CA ASN A 413 114.72 -26.42 144.40
C ASN A 413 115.01 -25.00 144.94
N TYR A 414 115.30 -24.01 144.08
CA TYR A 414 115.34 -22.58 144.44
C TYR A 414 114.04 -22.16 145.16
N ASN A 415 112.88 -22.57 144.60
CA ASN A 415 111.57 -22.35 145.20
C ASN A 415 111.40 -22.98 146.59
N LYS A 416 111.90 -24.21 146.77
CA LYS A 416 111.83 -25.01 148.01
C LYS A 416 112.72 -24.43 149.11
N ASP A 417 113.96 -24.10 148.77
CA ASP A 417 114.97 -23.61 149.70
C ASP A 417 114.82 -22.10 149.94
N ASN A 418 113.86 -21.48 149.24
CA ASN A 418 113.44 -20.08 149.36
C ASN A 418 114.59 -19.11 149.05
N TRP A 419 115.42 -19.49 148.08
CA TRP A 419 116.55 -18.70 147.63
C TRP A 419 116.10 -17.64 146.63
N ASN A 420 116.53 -16.40 146.84
CA ASN A 420 116.40 -15.34 145.86
C ASN A 420 117.79 -14.81 145.50
N SER A 421 118.27 -15.08 144.28
CA SER A 421 119.64 -14.73 143.89
C SER A 421 119.94 -13.23 143.91
N ALA A 422 118.93 -12.37 143.69
CA ALA A 422 119.10 -10.91 143.81
C ALA A 422 119.33 -10.44 145.26
N ASP A 423 118.64 -11.05 146.24
CA ASP A 423 118.84 -10.75 147.68
C ASP A 423 120.16 -11.34 148.22
N ASN A 424 120.60 -12.48 147.66
CA ASN A 424 121.75 -13.24 148.19
C ASN A 424 123.07 -12.99 147.43
N GLY A 425 123.03 -12.38 146.24
CA GLY A 425 124.20 -12.01 145.44
C GLY A 425 124.98 -13.19 144.82
N GLN A 426 124.41 -14.40 144.82
CA GLN A 426 125.02 -15.61 144.26
C GLN A 426 123.95 -16.69 143.94
N HIS A 427 124.33 -17.66 143.11
CA HIS A 427 123.54 -18.85 142.77
C HIS A 427 123.34 -19.80 143.96
N ASP A 428 122.22 -20.53 143.97
CA ASP A 428 121.98 -21.62 144.92
C ASP A 428 122.66 -22.92 144.48
N GLN A 429 123.92 -23.06 144.87
CA GLN A 429 124.68 -24.31 144.71
C GLN A 429 124.01 -25.51 145.41
N THR A 430 123.12 -25.31 146.38
CA THR A 430 122.34 -26.38 147.01
C THR A 430 121.29 -26.89 146.03
N ALA A 431 120.57 -26.00 145.37
CA ALA A 431 119.55 -26.34 144.38
C ALA A 431 120.15 -27.08 143.17
N LEU A 432 121.26 -26.58 142.62
CA LEU A 432 121.98 -27.21 141.50
C LEU A 432 122.48 -28.63 141.84
N ASN A 433 123.18 -28.79 142.97
CA ASN A 433 123.70 -30.09 143.40
C ASN A 433 122.59 -31.07 143.84
N THR A 434 121.45 -30.56 144.34
CA THR A 434 120.27 -31.38 144.65
C THR A 434 119.63 -31.90 143.37
N SER A 435 119.43 -31.04 142.37
CA SER A 435 118.86 -31.41 141.05
C SER A 435 119.75 -32.43 140.32
N SER A 436 121.07 -32.22 140.38
CA SER A 436 122.08 -33.17 139.89
C SER A 436 121.99 -34.54 140.58
N SER A 437 121.82 -34.55 141.90
CA SER A 437 121.66 -35.78 142.69
C SER A 437 120.33 -36.49 142.44
N GLN A 438 119.24 -35.74 142.19
CA GLN A 438 117.90 -36.27 141.92
C GLN A 438 117.82 -36.94 140.54
N LEU A 439 118.38 -36.31 139.51
CA LEU A 439 118.27 -36.76 138.13
C LEU A 439 119.44 -37.65 137.70
N GLY A 440 120.59 -37.58 138.40
CA GLY A 440 121.82 -38.27 138.04
C GLY A 440 122.38 -37.74 136.71
N ILE A 441 122.56 -36.42 136.65
CA ILE A 441 123.05 -35.61 135.53
C ILE A 441 123.98 -34.54 136.16
N ASN A 442 125.18 -34.31 135.63
CA ASN A 442 126.05 -33.24 136.14
C ASN A 442 125.62 -31.90 135.54
N TRP A 443 125.77 -30.81 136.30
CA TRP A 443 125.67 -29.44 135.79
C TRP A 443 127.06 -28.90 135.49
N ASP A 444 127.18 -28.17 134.39
CA ASP A 444 128.45 -27.56 133.94
C ASP A 444 128.50 -26.05 134.24
N GLY A 445 127.32 -25.43 134.36
CA GLY A 445 127.14 -24.03 134.69
C GLY A 445 125.67 -23.63 134.60
N GLU A 446 125.26 -22.67 135.43
CA GLU A 446 123.94 -22.03 135.38
C GLU A 446 124.15 -20.57 134.97
N ASN A 447 123.46 -20.11 133.93
CA ASN A 447 123.30 -18.67 133.69
C ASN A 447 121.95 -18.23 134.27
N MET A 448 121.89 -17.06 134.91
CA MET A 448 120.66 -16.54 135.52
C MET A 448 120.33 -15.11 135.11
N GLY A 449 119.08 -14.84 134.72
CA GLY A 449 118.54 -13.48 134.67
C GLY A 449 117.90 -13.12 136.00
N LEU A 450 118.22 -11.92 136.52
CA LEU A 450 117.94 -11.51 137.91
C LEU A 450 117.09 -10.24 138.04
N ASP A 451 116.62 -9.65 136.94
CA ASP A 451 115.87 -8.39 136.98
C ASP A 451 114.42 -8.58 137.42
N GLN A 452 114.23 -8.59 138.74
CA GLN A 452 112.92 -8.65 139.39
C GLN A 452 112.06 -7.41 139.18
N THR A 453 112.57 -6.30 138.64
CA THR A 453 111.72 -5.15 138.30
C THR A 453 110.71 -5.52 137.21
N ILE A 454 111.11 -6.42 136.29
CA ILE A 454 110.34 -6.94 135.15
C ILE A 454 108.94 -7.43 135.54
N PHE A 455 108.79 -7.98 136.75
CA PHE A 455 107.53 -8.58 137.21
C PHE A 455 107.01 -7.99 138.53
N THR A 456 107.52 -6.84 138.99
CA THR A 456 107.11 -6.20 140.26
C THR A 456 106.63 -4.75 140.15
N THR A 457 106.73 -4.12 138.98
CA THR A 457 106.18 -2.78 138.69
C THR A 457 105.02 -2.84 137.67
N ASP A 458 104.10 -1.85 137.68
CA ASP A 458 102.83 -1.83 136.90
C ASP A 458 102.96 -2.22 135.40
N TYR A 459 104.14 -2.02 134.83
CA TYR A 459 104.67 -2.69 133.64
C TYR A 459 106.20 -2.55 133.67
N THR A 460 106.91 -3.30 132.84
CA THR A 460 108.35 -3.07 132.58
C THR A 460 108.65 -3.11 131.10
N VAL A 461 109.70 -2.41 130.67
CA VAL A 461 110.00 -2.14 129.26
C VAL A 461 111.25 -2.89 128.84
N LEU A 462 111.11 -3.84 127.90
CA LEU A 462 112.23 -4.56 127.28
C LEU A 462 113.06 -3.65 126.36
N ARG A 463 114.23 -4.13 125.88
CA ARG A 463 115.23 -3.28 125.20
C ARG A 463 114.73 -2.59 123.93
N ASP A 464 113.67 -3.11 123.30
CA ASP A 464 113.07 -2.51 122.10
C ASP A 464 111.90 -1.53 122.37
N GLY A 465 111.43 -1.43 123.62
CA GLY A 465 110.26 -0.65 124.01
C GLY A 465 109.00 -1.47 124.32
N THR A 466 109.04 -2.81 124.23
CA THR A 466 107.90 -3.69 124.53
C THR A 466 107.54 -3.69 126.02
N GLU A 467 106.28 -3.38 126.36
CA GLU A 467 105.74 -3.42 127.71
C GLU A 467 105.36 -4.86 128.13
N LEU A 468 106.06 -5.41 129.12
CA LEU A 468 105.68 -6.62 129.84
C LEU A 468 104.70 -6.26 130.98
N PRO A 469 103.52 -6.89 131.08
CA PRO A 469 102.56 -6.64 132.15
C PRO A 469 102.97 -7.35 133.45
N THR A 470 102.67 -6.76 134.61
CA THR A 470 102.87 -7.35 135.95
C THR A 470 101.91 -8.53 136.18
N SER A 471 102.27 -9.69 135.66
CA SER A 471 101.49 -10.91 135.85
C SER A 471 102.36 -12.14 135.70
N THR A 472 102.00 -13.19 136.45
CA THR A 472 102.50 -14.54 136.18
C THR A 472 102.04 -15.02 134.79
N LYS A 473 100.97 -14.43 134.24
CA LYS A 473 100.42 -14.78 132.92
C LYS A 473 101.04 -13.96 131.81
N GLN A 474 101.83 -14.62 130.97
CA GLN A 474 102.55 -14.02 129.83
C GLN A 474 102.21 -14.76 128.53
N THR A 475 102.39 -14.10 127.38
CA THR A 475 102.41 -14.84 126.10
C THR A 475 103.74 -15.57 125.94
N VAL A 476 103.78 -16.69 125.19
CA VAL A 476 105.07 -17.30 124.83
C VAL A 476 105.90 -16.39 123.93
N ASN A 477 105.28 -15.49 123.17
CA ASN A 477 105.97 -14.39 122.49
C ASN A 477 106.73 -13.49 123.49
N ASN A 478 106.09 -13.07 124.59
CA ASN A 478 106.72 -12.27 125.65
C ASN A 478 107.87 -13.02 126.33
N LEU A 479 107.69 -14.31 126.63
CA LEU A 479 108.75 -15.13 127.26
C LEU A 479 109.93 -15.36 126.33
N LYS A 480 109.68 -15.59 125.03
CA LYS A 480 110.75 -15.64 124.02
C LYS A 480 111.44 -14.28 123.83
N HIS A 481 110.73 -13.17 124.02
CA HIS A 481 111.34 -11.83 124.01
C HIS A 481 112.27 -11.63 125.22
N LEU A 482 111.79 -11.94 126.43
CA LEU A 482 112.60 -11.93 127.65
C LEU A 482 113.86 -12.80 127.49
N ILE A 483 113.70 -14.07 127.06
CA ILE A 483 114.82 -14.98 126.81
C ILE A 483 115.81 -14.44 125.78
N TYR A 484 115.32 -13.80 124.71
CA TYR A 484 116.18 -13.21 123.69
C TYR A 484 116.96 -12.01 124.26
N ASP A 485 116.32 -11.15 125.05
CA ASP A 485 116.96 -9.99 125.66
C ASP A 485 117.91 -10.38 126.80
N ASP A 486 117.60 -11.38 127.61
CA ASP A 486 118.48 -12.01 128.60
C ASP A 486 119.76 -12.52 127.94
N ILE A 487 119.64 -13.43 126.96
CA ILE A 487 120.78 -14.04 126.29
C ILE A 487 121.62 -12.97 125.57
N VAL A 488 121.00 -11.97 124.92
CA VAL A 488 121.74 -10.86 124.30
C VAL A 488 122.43 -9.98 125.35
N SER A 489 121.82 -9.75 126.52
CA SER A 489 122.44 -8.96 127.60
C SER A 489 123.63 -9.68 128.22
N MET A 490 123.42 -10.94 128.64
CA MET A 490 124.46 -11.85 129.14
C MET A 490 125.58 -12.14 128.14
N MET A 491 125.35 -11.94 126.84
CA MET A 491 126.39 -12.06 125.81
C MET A 491 127.18 -10.76 125.57
N PHE A 492 126.67 -9.57 125.91
CA PHE A 492 127.28 -8.32 125.42
C PHE A 492 127.41 -7.17 126.44
N ASP A 493 126.81 -7.25 127.63
CA ASP A 493 126.95 -6.26 128.72
C ASP A 493 127.25 -6.96 130.07
N ASP A 494 128.06 -8.02 130.01
CA ASP A 494 128.29 -8.99 131.10
C ASP A 494 129.55 -8.67 131.94
N ALA A 495 130.06 -7.44 131.84
CA ALA A 495 131.34 -7.03 132.41
C ALA A 495 131.38 -7.10 133.95
N ASP A 496 130.27 -6.77 134.61
CA ASP A 496 130.13 -6.82 136.08
C ASP A 496 130.07 -8.26 136.62
N SER A 497 129.63 -9.22 135.79
CA SER A 497 129.69 -10.67 136.04
C SER A 497 131.01 -11.30 135.54
N ALA A 498 132.03 -10.48 135.25
CA ALA A 498 133.32 -10.91 134.70
C ALA A 498 133.19 -11.78 133.44
N TRP A 499 132.20 -11.49 132.58
CA TRP A 499 131.87 -12.20 131.34
C TRP A 499 131.55 -13.70 131.51
N GLY A 500 131.23 -14.15 132.73
CA GLY A 500 130.96 -15.57 133.02
C GLY A 500 129.76 -16.14 132.29
N HIS A 501 128.70 -15.36 132.09
CA HIS A 501 127.53 -15.81 131.34
C HIS A 501 127.84 -15.86 129.83
N SER A 502 128.58 -14.86 129.34
CA SER A 502 129.08 -14.80 127.96
C SER A 502 129.95 -16.01 127.61
N THR A 503 130.92 -16.37 128.45
CA THR A 503 131.85 -17.49 128.20
C THR A 503 131.12 -18.84 128.28
N ASN A 504 130.15 -18.99 129.19
CA ASN A 504 129.32 -20.19 129.32
C ASN A 504 128.40 -20.40 128.10
N PHE A 505 127.64 -19.39 127.66
CA PHE A 505 126.83 -19.49 126.44
C PHE A 505 127.70 -19.66 125.18
N ALA A 506 128.85 -18.98 125.09
CA ALA A 506 129.82 -19.19 124.00
C ALA A 506 130.47 -20.58 124.01
N GLY A 507 130.47 -21.27 125.15
CA GLY A 507 131.12 -22.57 125.33
C GLY A 507 132.64 -22.47 125.17
N ILE A 508 133.27 -21.54 125.89
CA ILE A 508 134.73 -21.28 125.88
C ILE A 508 135.32 -21.32 127.30
N GLY A 509 136.65 -21.40 127.37
CA GLY A 509 137.37 -21.36 128.66
C GLY A 509 137.12 -22.56 129.54
N SER A 510 136.66 -22.33 130.76
CA SER A 510 136.23 -23.41 131.67
C SER A 510 134.98 -24.17 131.16
N PHE A 511 134.18 -23.55 130.29
CA PHE A 511 132.91 -24.09 129.79
C PHE A 511 133.05 -24.81 128.43
N VAL A 512 134.12 -25.60 128.24
CA VAL A 512 134.36 -26.42 127.01
C VAL A 512 134.30 -27.94 127.27
N PRO A 513 133.20 -28.49 127.80
CA PRO A 513 133.04 -29.94 127.92
C PRO A 513 132.70 -30.59 126.57
N SER A 514 132.77 -31.92 126.54
CA SER A 514 132.49 -32.74 125.36
C SER A 514 130.97 -32.92 125.14
N LYS A 515 130.33 -31.88 124.60
CA LYS A 515 128.87 -31.77 124.31
C LYS A 515 128.02 -31.58 125.57
N GLN A 516 126.95 -30.79 125.45
CA GLN A 516 126.10 -30.36 126.56
C GLN A 516 124.62 -30.39 126.17
N GLY A 517 123.75 -30.54 127.16
CA GLY A 517 122.34 -30.15 127.10
C GLY A 517 122.12 -28.75 127.68
N ILE A 518 121.00 -28.10 127.31
CA ILE A 518 120.48 -26.90 127.97
C ILE A 518 118.96 -26.98 128.17
N GLY A 519 118.53 -26.60 129.36
CA GLY A 519 117.13 -26.40 129.74
C GLY A 519 116.80 -24.93 130.00
N PHE A 520 115.51 -24.66 130.16
CA PHE A 520 115.00 -23.38 130.64
C PHE A 520 113.79 -23.59 131.59
N SER A 521 113.81 -22.91 132.74
CA SER A 521 112.61 -22.68 133.55
C SER A 521 112.72 -21.35 134.32
N MET A 522 111.69 -21.04 135.11
CA MET A 522 111.62 -19.83 135.94
C MET A 522 111.18 -20.17 137.36
N ASP A 523 111.73 -19.49 138.37
CA ASP A 523 111.33 -19.65 139.77
C ASP A 523 110.15 -18.70 140.16
N LYS A 524 109.71 -18.78 141.41
CA LYS A 524 108.64 -17.94 142.00
C LYS A 524 109.05 -16.48 142.24
N TYR A 525 110.35 -16.18 142.13
CA TYR A 525 110.92 -14.83 142.15
C TYR A 525 111.12 -14.29 140.74
N PHE A 526 110.71 -15.05 139.71
CA PHE A 526 110.85 -14.74 138.29
C PHE A 526 112.29 -14.69 137.79
N ASN A 527 113.24 -15.27 138.52
CA ASN A 527 114.58 -15.50 138.01
C ASN A 527 114.50 -16.48 136.83
N THR A 528 115.22 -16.19 135.74
CA THR A 528 115.28 -17.04 134.55
C THR A 528 116.49 -17.98 134.66
N HIS A 529 116.26 -19.29 134.66
CA HIS A 529 117.31 -20.30 134.80
C HIS A 529 117.67 -20.88 133.44
N TYR A 530 118.96 -20.81 133.10
CA TYR A 530 119.54 -21.35 131.88
C TYR A 530 120.61 -22.40 132.26
N ASP A 531 120.16 -23.60 132.61
CA ASP A 531 121.01 -24.68 133.11
C ASP A 531 121.71 -25.45 131.98
N LEU A 532 123.04 -25.47 132.00
CA LEU A 532 123.87 -26.31 131.13
C LEU A 532 124.31 -27.58 131.86
N VAL A 533 124.21 -28.71 131.17
CA VAL A 533 124.45 -30.05 131.73
C VAL A 533 125.28 -30.95 130.81
N ASP A 534 126.07 -31.84 131.41
CA ASP A 534 126.86 -32.88 130.75
C ASP A 534 126.00 -33.73 129.81
N ALA A 535 126.37 -33.80 128.52
CA ALA A 535 125.65 -34.67 127.57
C ALA A 535 125.97 -36.15 127.80
N ASN A 536 125.09 -36.82 128.55
CA ASN A 536 125.11 -38.27 128.78
C ASN A 536 123.93 -38.98 128.07
N GLU A 537 123.87 -40.32 128.13
CA GLU A 537 122.85 -41.13 127.45
C GLU A 537 121.39 -40.72 127.77
N LYS A 538 121.12 -40.16 128.96
CA LYS A 538 119.80 -39.59 129.30
C LYS A 538 119.58 -38.25 128.61
N VAL A 539 120.56 -37.34 128.71
CA VAL A 539 120.46 -35.97 128.17
C VAL A 539 120.42 -35.96 126.64
N GLU A 540 121.05 -36.93 125.99
CA GLU A 540 120.98 -37.13 124.53
C GLU A 540 119.70 -37.81 124.04
N LYS A 541 118.94 -38.44 124.93
CA LYS A 541 117.73 -39.17 124.57
C LYS A 541 116.65 -38.22 124.04
N ASP A 542 116.03 -38.65 122.95
CA ASP A 542 114.89 -37.97 122.28
C ASP A 542 115.08 -36.46 122.06
N ALA A 543 116.35 -36.03 121.90
CA ALA A 543 116.74 -34.63 121.79
C ALA A 543 116.02 -33.91 120.64
N TYR A 544 115.59 -32.68 120.92
CA TYR A 544 114.67 -31.94 120.06
C TYR A 544 115.32 -31.51 118.73
N THR A 545 114.59 -31.71 117.63
CA THR A 545 115.01 -31.24 116.30
C THR A 545 114.74 -29.74 116.17
N LEU A 546 115.74 -28.93 116.51
CA LEU A 546 115.64 -27.47 116.45
C LEU A 546 115.31 -26.96 115.03
N PRO A 547 114.38 -26.00 114.87
CA PRO A 547 113.98 -25.51 113.55
C PRO A 547 115.10 -24.70 112.88
N SER A 548 115.36 -24.99 111.59
CA SER A 548 116.43 -24.35 110.83
C SER A 548 115.89 -23.39 109.77
N ILE A 549 116.47 -22.20 109.68
CA ILE A 549 116.17 -21.22 108.62
C ILE A 549 116.39 -21.80 107.20
N ASN A 550 117.38 -22.68 107.03
CA ASN A 550 117.67 -23.33 105.74
C ASN A 550 116.62 -24.37 105.33
N ASP A 551 115.97 -25.02 106.31
CA ASP A 551 114.85 -25.94 106.06
C ASP A 551 113.58 -25.16 105.67
N LEU A 552 113.30 -24.05 106.34
CA LEU A 552 112.20 -23.14 105.98
C LEU A 552 112.38 -22.55 104.57
N VAL A 553 113.60 -22.15 104.18
CA VAL A 553 113.90 -21.66 102.83
C VAL A 553 113.68 -22.75 101.76
N GLN A 554 114.10 -23.99 102.01
CA GLN A 554 113.85 -25.11 101.09
C GLN A 554 112.35 -25.43 100.95
N LYS A 555 111.63 -25.48 102.08
CA LYS A 555 110.17 -25.67 102.11
C LYS A 555 109.43 -24.54 101.35
N LEU A 556 109.91 -23.30 101.44
CA LEU A 556 109.38 -22.17 100.68
C LEU A 556 109.57 -22.34 99.17
N SER A 557 110.72 -22.84 98.71
CA SER A 557 110.96 -23.12 97.29
C SER A 557 109.96 -24.14 96.76
N VAL A 558 109.85 -25.30 97.43
CA VAL A 558 108.92 -26.39 97.05
C VAL A 558 107.46 -25.90 97.05
N ALA A 559 107.07 -25.04 97.99
CA ALA A 559 105.74 -24.43 98.02
C ALA A 559 105.49 -23.48 96.83
N LYS A 560 106.48 -22.65 96.46
CA LYS A 560 106.42 -21.75 95.30
C LYS A 560 106.35 -22.52 93.97
N ASP A 561 107.11 -23.61 93.84
CA ASP A 561 107.05 -24.49 92.67
C ASP A 561 105.67 -25.18 92.56
N ASN A 562 105.12 -25.66 93.68
CA ASN A 562 103.77 -26.24 93.70
C ASN A 562 102.71 -25.22 93.26
N LEU A 563 102.77 -23.99 93.81
CA LEU A 563 101.91 -22.87 93.44
C LEU A 563 102.00 -22.52 91.94
N SER A 564 103.21 -22.54 91.37
CA SER A 564 103.43 -22.35 89.93
C SER A 564 102.73 -23.42 89.10
N VAL A 565 102.90 -24.70 89.48
CA VAL A 565 102.20 -25.83 88.84
C VAL A 565 100.67 -25.71 88.95
N LYS A 566 100.13 -25.27 90.11
CA LYS A 566 98.69 -25.03 90.26
C LYS A 566 98.19 -23.88 89.37
N LYS A 567 98.92 -22.76 89.29
CA LYS A 567 98.56 -21.61 88.43
C LYS A 567 98.57 -22.01 86.94
N ASN A 568 99.55 -22.79 86.50
CA ASN A 568 99.59 -23.32 85.13
C ASN A 568 98.43 -24.29 84.82
N ASN A 569 98.02 -25.11 85.79
CA ASN A 569 96.84 -25.98 85.66
C ASN A 569 95.55 -25.16 85.58
N GLN A 570 95.39 -24.16 86.44
CA GLN A 570 94.23 -23.27 86.51
C GLN A 570 94.06 -22.45 85.21
N ALA A 571 95.13 -21.87 84.68
CA ALA A 571 95.11 -21.21 83.36
C ALA A 571 94.72 -22.19 82.21
N SER A 572 95.17 -23.44 82.28
CA SER A 572 94.81 -24.48 81.31
C SER A 572 93.32 -24.88 81.40
N LYS A 573 92.75 -24.91 82.62
CA LYS A 573 91.31 -25.16 82.83
C LYS A 573 90.45 -23.96 82.43
N GLN A 574 90.92 -22.73 82.66
CA GLN A 574 90.26 -21.50 82.19
C GLN A 574 90.10 -21.54 80.68
N LYS A 575 91.19 -21.74 79.93
CA LYS A 575 91.16 -21.84 78.46
C LYS A 575 90.25 -22.95 77.93
N ALA A 576 90.15 -24.07 78.65
CA ALA A 576 89.22 -25.15 78.29
C ALA A 576 87.74 -24.75 78.51
N ASN A 577 87.44 -24.08 79.62
CA ASN A 577 86.12 -23.52 79.93
C ASN A 577 85.70 -22.44 78.93
N ASP A 578 86.60 -21.52 78.59
CA ASP A 578 86.33 -20.43 77.63
C ASP A 578 86.01 -21.00 76.23
N GLY A 579 86.75 -22.04 75.82
CA GLY A 579 86.48 -22.76 74.58
C GLY A 579 85.13 -23.49 74.58
N ALA A 580 84.76 -24.14 75.69
CA ALA A 580 83.48 -24.82 75.83
C ALA A 580 82.30 -23.84 75.83
N GLN A 581 82.42 -22.71 76.53
CA GLN A 581 81.41 -21.65 76.54
C GLN A 581 81.22 -21.05 75.14
N ALA A 582 82.32 -20.73 74.44
CA ALA A 582 82.25 -20.21 73.08
C ALA A 582 81.63 -21.20 72.07
N ASP A 583 81.72 -22.51 72.32
CA ASP A 583 81.04 -23.54 71.53
C ASP A 583 79.55 -23.68 71.89
N LEU A 584 79.19 -23.56 73.17
CA LEU A 584 77.80 -23.48 73.63
C LEU A 584 77.09 -22.24 73.06
N ASP A 585 77.75 -21.09 73.03
CA ASP A 585 77.18 -19.85 72.48
C ASP A 585 76.90 -19.96 70.98
N LYS A 586 77.77 -20.65 70.21
CA LYS A 586 77.51 -21.00 68.80
C LYS A 586 76.32 -21.94 68.66
N ALA A 587 76.22 -22.98 69.49
CA ALA A 587 75.11 -23.93 69.42
C ALA A 587 73.76 -23.27 69.77
N ASN A 588 73.75 -22.33 70.73
CA ASN A 588 72.59 -21.48 71.01
C ASN A 588 72.22 -20.60 69.79
N GLN A 589 73.18 -20.01 69.09
CA GLN A 589 72.91 -19.23 67.86
C GLN A 589 72.34 -20.10 66.73
N VAL A 590 72.86 -21.33 66.54
CA VAL A 590 72.33 -22.28 65.55
C VAL A 590 70.90 -22.70 65.91
N LEU A 591 70.61 -22.97 67.18
CA LEU A 591 69.26 -23.28 67.66
C LEU A 591 68.27 -22.15 67.35
N VAL A 592 68.60 -20.90 67.70
CA VAL A 592 67.77 -19.73 67.39
C VAL A 592 67.56 -19.54 65.89
N ALA A 593 68.58 -19.78 65.07
CA ALA A 593 68.46 -19.73 63.61
C ALA A 593 67.52 -20.82 63.06
N THR A 594 67.60 -22.06 63.58
CA THR A 594 66.67 -23.13 63.18
C THR A 594 65.24 -22.90 63.63
N GLN A 595 65.03 -22.28 64.80
CA GLN A 595 63.69 -21.87 65.26
C GLN A 595 63.08 -20.81 64.34
N GLY A 596 63.87 -19.81 63.93
CA GLY A 596 63.44 -18.82 62.93
C GLY A 596 63.10 -19.41 61.55
N ASP A 597 63.80 -20.46 61.11
CA ASP A 597 63.40 -21.19 59.89
C ASP A 597 62.12 -22.00 60.11
N VAL A 598 61.94 -22.68 61.26
CA VAL A 598 60.68 -23.38 61.59
C VAL A 598 59.47 -22.44 61.56
N ASP A 599 59.57 -21.24 62.11
CA ASP A 599 58.53 -20.22 62.02
C ASP A 599 58.28 -19.78 60.56
N THR A 600 59.36 -19.53 59.81
CA THR A 600 59.30 -19.12 58.39
C THR A 600 58.65 -20.19 57.50
N LYS A 601 59.00 -21.46 57.71
CA LYS A 601 58.40 -22.61 57.01
C LYS A 601 56.96 -22.85 57.48
N THR A 602 56.62 -22.58 58.75
CA THR A 602 55.24 -22.68 59.26
C THR A 602 54.34 -21.64 58.60
N ALA A 603 54.79 -20.38 58.51
CA ALA A 603 54.11 -19.34 57.76
C ALA A 603 53.94 -19.72 56.28
N SER A 604 55.02 -20.21 55.64
CA SER A 604 55.00 -20.66 54.23
C SER A 604 54.00 -21.80 53.98
N ALA A 605 53.97 -22.81 54.84
CA ALA A 605 53.04 -23.94 54.76
C ALA A 605 51.59 -23.50 54.98
N LYS A 606 51.34 -22.51 55.86
CA LYS A 606 50.02 -21.89 56.00
C LYS A 606 49.62 -21.11 54.74
N THR A 607 50.48 -20.26 54.19
CA THR A 607 50.18 -19.51 52.95
C THR A 607 49.89 -20.45 51.77
N ALA A 608 50.65 -21.55 51.64
CA ALA A 608 50.35 -22.58 50.64
C ALA A 608 49.00 -23.27 50.89
N ASN A 609 48.61 -23.49 52.16
CA ASN A 609 47.30 -24.03 52.51
C ASN A 609 46.16 -23.08 52.12
N ASP A 610 46.27 -21.81 52.50
CA ASP A 610 45.24 -20.79 52.25
C ASP A 610 45.03 -20.60 50.74
N ASN A 611 46.11 -20.61 49.96
CA ASN A 611 46.06 -20.58 48.49
C ASN A 611 45.39 -21.83 47.89
N LEU A 612 45.65 -23.02 48.44
CA LEU A 612 45.00 -24.26 48.02
C LEU A 612 43.49 -24.23 48.32
N THR A 613 43.09 -23.88 49.55
CA THR A 613 41.68 -23.77 49.94
C THR A 613 40.93 -22.71 49.12
N LYS A 614 41.57 -21.57 48.83
CA LYS A 614 41.02 -20.55 47.91
C LYS A 614 40.80 -21.13 46.51
N SER A 615 41.82 -21.78 45.95
CA SER A 615 41.76 -22.36 44.59
C SER A 615 40.69 -23.45 44.47
N GLN A 616 40.54 -24.29 45.51
CA GLN A 616 39.47 -25.30 45.60
C GLN A 616 38.07 -24.67 45.67
N SER A 617 37.92 -23.56 46.42
CA SER A 617 36.64 -22.83 46.52
C SER A 617 36.26 -22.17 45.19
N GLU A 618 37.23 -21.58 44.50
CA GLU A 618 37.05 -20.98 43.17
C GLU A 618 36.72 -22.05 42.12
N LEU A 619 37.35 -23.23 42.17
CA LEU A 619 37.01 -24.38 41.33
C LEU A 619 35.57 -24.87 41.58
N ALA A 620 35.15 -24.99 42.84
CA ALA A 620 33.79 -25.42 43.18
C ALA A 620 32.73 -24.42 42.67
N ASN A 621 33.00 -23.12 42.74
CA ASN A 621 32.14 -22.09 42.16
C ASN A 621 32.04 -22.22 40.63
N LEU A 622 33.16 -22.43 39.93
CA LEU A 622 33.16 -22.65 38.47
C LEU A 622 32.41 -23.93 38.07
N GLN A 623 32.54 -25.01 38.84
CA GLN A 623 31.79 -26.26 38.62
C GLN A 623 30.28 -26.06 38.83
N SER A 624 29.87 -25.28 39.84
CA SER A 624 28.46 -24.93 40.08
C SER A 624 27.87 -24.05 38.97
N GLN A 625 28.66 -23.08 38.49
CA GLN A 625 28.32 -22.24 37.35
C GLN A 625 28.13 -23.08 36.09
N LEU A 626 29.13 -23.86 35.68
CA LEU A 626 29.07 -24.77 34.53
C LEU A 626 27.82 -25.68 34.56
N LYS A 627 27.48 -26.22 35.75
CA LYS A 627 26.30 -27.07 35.93
C LYS A 627 24.97 -26.31 35.74
N THR A 628 24.94 -25.02 36.10
CA THR A 628 23.82 -24.11 35.83
C THR A 628 23.70 -23.81 34.34
N ASP A 629 24.81 -23.53 33.66
CA ASP A 629 24.82 -23.24 32.23
C ASP A 629 24.51 -24.45 31.36
N GLN A 630 24.89 -25.66 31.79
CA GLN A 630 24.45 -26.92 31.17
C GLN A 630 22.92 -27.12 31.27
N ALA A 631 22.28 -26.64 32.35
CA ALA A 631 20.82 -26.67 32.46
C ALA A 631 20.17 -25.62 31.53
N LEU A 632 20.72 -24.41 31.47
CA LEU A 632 20.27 -23.36 30.54
C LEU A 632 20.46 -23.76 29.06
N GLN A 633 21.56 -24.46 28.74
CA GLN A 633 21.84 -24.99 27.40
C GLN A 633 20.82 -26.06 27.00
N LYS A 634 20.47 -27.00 27.90
CA LYS A 634 19.37 -27.93 27.67
C LYS A 634 18.03 -27.24 27.49
N GLN A 635 17.75 -26.18 28.24
CA GLN A 635 16.51 -25.42 28.10
C GLN A 635 16.46 -24.63 26.78
N ALA A 636 17.58 -24.06 26.34
CA ALA A 636 17.70 -23.42 25.04
C ALA A 636 17.52 -24.41 23.88
N GLN A 637 18.07 -25.63 24.00
CA GLN A 637 17.87 -26.70 23.02
C GLN A 637 16.40 -27.12 22.96
N ALA A 638 15.76 -27.40 24.11
CA ALA A 638 14.35 -27.77 24.16
C ALA A 638 13.42 -26.67 23.60
N ASN A 639 13.75 -25.40 23.85
CA ASN A 639 13.04 -24.26 23.25
C ASN A 639 13.23 -24.19 21.72
N PHE A 640 14.43 -24.49 21.21
CA PHE A 640 14.72 -24.56 19.78
C PHE A 640 13.97 -25.71 19.09
N ASP A 641 13.99 -26.90 19.68
CA ASP A 641 13.34 -28.10 19.13
C ASP A 641 11.81 -27.92 19.11
N SER A 642 11.25 -27.36 20.18
CA SER A 642 9.83 -26.98 20.27
C SER A 642 9.45 -25.95 19.20
N PHE A 643 10.28 -24.91 18.99
CA PHE A 643 10.07 -23.91 17.95
C PHE A 643 10.18 -24.50 16.53
N ALA A 644 11.06 -25.48 16.31
CA ALA A 644 11.17 -26.17 15.03
C ALA A 644 9.90 -26.99 14.70
N ALA A 645 9.30 -27.64 15.70
CA ALA A 645 8.03 -28.37 15.54
C ALA A 645 6.83 -27.43 15.31
N ASP A 646 6.78 -26.27 15.98
CA ASP A 646 5.79 -25.22 15.73
C ASP A 646 5.88 -24.67 14.29
N VAL A 647 7.08 -24.40 13.79
CA VAL A 647 7.29 -23.97 12.39
C VAL A 647 6.81 -25.03 11.40
N ALA A 648 7.11 -26.31 11.63
CA ALA A 648 6.60 -27.39 10.77
C ALA A 648 5.06 -27.48 10.77
N THR A 649 4.43 -27.27 11.94
CA THR A 649 2.97 -27.22 12.09
C THR A 649 2.35 -26.04 11.34
N LYS A 650 2.98 -24.85 11.42
CA LYS A 650 2.57 -23.65 10.67
C LYS A 650 2.71 -23.83 9.16
N GLN A 651 3.78 -24.48 8.70
CA GLN A 651 3.99 -24.82 7.29
C GLN A 651 2.86 -25.72 6.74
N ALA A 652 2.46 -26.74 7.51
CA ALA A 652 1.34 -27.62 7.14
C ALA A 652 -0.01 -26.87 7.10
N ASN A 653 -0.23 -25.91 8.01
CA ASN A 653 -1.45 -25.09 8.02
C ASN A 653 -1.54 -24.15 6.80
N VAL A 654 -0.41 -23.63 6.29
CA VAL A 654 -0.38 -22.87 5.02
C VAL A 654 -0.82 -23.75 3.85
N GLN A 655 -0.26 -24.97 3.73
CA GLN A 655 -0.65 -25.91 2.67
C GLN A 655 -2.15 -26.24 2.74
N LYS A 656 -2.66 -26.57 3.94
CA LYS A 656 -4.07 -26.89 4.16
C LYS A 656 -5.02 -25.74 3.81
N ALA A 657 -4.61 -24.49 4.03
CA ALA A 657 -5.36 -23.32 3.60
C ALA A 657 -5.37 -23.16 2.06
N GLN A 658 -4.24 -23.40 1.40
CA GLN A 658 -4.10 -23.33 -0.06
C GLN A 658 -4.95 -24.40 -0.76
N ASP A 659 -4.94 -25.63 -0.23
CA ASP A 659 -5.76 -26.74 -0.73
C ASP A 659 -7.25 -26.43 -0.59
N ASN A 660 -7.66 -25.83 0.55
CA ASN A 660 -9.05 -25.40 0.74
C ASN A 660 -9.46 -24.29 -0.25
N LEU A 661 -8.63 -23.26 -0.44
CA LEU A 661 -8.89 -22.20 -1.43
C LEU A 661 -9.11 -22.78 -2.83
N LYS A 662 -8.25 -23.73 -3.25
CA LYS A 662 -8.37 -24.43 -4.53
C LYS A 662 -9.68 -25.22 -4.65
N ALA A 663 -10.16 -25.82 -3.56
CA ALA A 663 -11.45 -26.51 -3.53
C ALA A 663 -12.64 -25.54 -3.66
N GLU A 664 -12.61 -24.40 -2.96
CA GLU A 664 -13.69 -23.39 -3.07
C GLU A 664 -13.73 -22.72 -4.45
N GLN A 665 -12.57 -22.49 -5.08
CA GLN A 665 -12.48 -22.01 -6.46
C GLN A 665 -13.13 -23.02 -7.45
N GLY A 666 -12.93 -24.32 -7.22
CA GLY A 666 -13.63 -25.37 -7.98
C GLY A 666 -15.15 -25.35 -7.81
N ARG A 667 -15.65 -25.10 -6.59
CA ARG A 667 -17.10 -24.96 -6.33
C ARG A 667 -17.69 -23.70 -6.95
N LEU A 668 -16.95 -22.59 -6.97
CA LEU A 668 -17.36 -21.35 -7.65
C LEU A 668 -17.55 -21.57 -9.16
N ALA A 669 -16.65 -22.32 -9.81
CA ALA A 669 -16.77 -22.66 -11.22
C ALA A 669 -18.04 -23.51 -11.51
N ILE A 670 -18.40 -24.43 -10.62
CA ILE A 670 -19.65 -25.20 -10.72
C ILE A 670 -20.87 -24.28 -10.57
N ALA A 671 -20.89 -23.39 -9.57
CA ALA A 671 -21.98 -22.45 -9.35
C ALA A 671 -22.18 -21.47 -10.53
N GLN A 672 -21.09 -21.05 -11.19
CA GLN A 672 -21.15 -20.26 -12.41
C GLN A 672 -21.75 -21.08 -13.58
N ALA A 673 -21.30 -22.32 -13.80
CA ALA A 673 -21.83 -23.17 -14.87
C ALA A 673 -23.31 -23.53 -14.69
N ASP A 674 -23.83 -23.60 -13.45
CA ASP A 674 -25.25 -23.81 -13.18
C ASP A 674 -26.09 -22.53 -13.38
N LEU A 675 -25.52 -21.35 -13.13
CA LEU A 675 -26.12 -20.07 -13.51
C LEU A 675 -26.22 -19.94 -15.04
N ASP A 676 -25.19 -20.33 -15.79
CA ASP A 676 -25.18 -20.27 -17.25
C ASP A 676 -26.26 -21.20 -17.86
N LYS A 677 -26.43 -22.42 -17.31
CA LYS A 677 -27.56 -23.32 -17.67
C LYS A 677 -28.93 -22.71 -17.36
N ALA A 678 -29.08 -22.06 -16.21
CA ALA A 678 -30.34 -21.42 -15.84
C ALA A 678 -30.71 -20.27 -16.80
N ASN A 679 -29.71 -19.48 -17.22
CA ASN A 679 -29.88 -18.42 -18.20
C ASN A 679 -30.30 -18.96 -19.58
N GLN A 680 -29.72 -20.08 -20.03
CA GLN A 680 -30.13 -20.75 -21.26
C GLN A 680 -31.60 -21.21 -21.18
N ALA A 681 -31.99 -21.91 -20.10
CA ALA A 681 -33.37 -22.38 -19.92
C ALA A 681 -34.41 -21.23 -19.88
N LEU A 682 -34.03 -20.06 -19.33
CA LEU A 682 -34.84 -18.85 -19.37
C LEU A 682 -34.98 -18.27 -20.79
N SER A 683 -33.92 -18.33 -21.61
CA SER A 683 -33.95 -17.94 -23.02
C SER A 683 -34.90 -18.84 -23.82
N ASP A 684 -34.78 -20.16 -23.64
CA ASP A 684 -35.59 -21.15 -24.34
C ASP A 684 -37.08 -21.02 -23.98
N ALA A 685 -37.40 -20.80 -22.69
CA ALA A 685 -38.77 -20.54 -22.24
C ALA A 685 -39.38 -19.28 -22.89
N LYS A 686 -38.59 -18.21 -23.07
CA LYS A 686 -39.04 -16.96 -23.73
C LYS A 686 -39.31 -17.18 -25.22
N ASN A 687 -38.48 -17.97 -25.90
CA ASN A 687 -38.68 -18.32 -27.31
C ASN A 687 -39.98 -19.12 -27.53
N VAL A 688 -40.29 -20.08 -26.65
CA VAL A 688 -41.53 -20.87 -26.74
C VAL A 688 -42.78 -20.02 -26.47
N LEU A 689 -42.71 -19.07 -25.53
CA LEU A 689 -43.79 -18.11 -25.29
C LEU A 689 -44.08 -17.26 -26.55
N ALA A 690 -43.05 -16.71 -27.19
CA ALA A 690 -43.20 -15.90 -28.40
C ALA A 690 -43.82 -16.68 -29.57
N GLN A 691 -43.43 -17.95 -29.76
CA GLN A 691 -44.03 -18.83 -30.77
C GLN A 691 -45.53 -19.07 -30.52
N LYS A 692 -45.93 -19.23 -29.25
CA LYS A 692 -47.35 -19.42 -28.90
C LYS A 692 -48.17 -18.14 -29.05
N GLN A 693 -47.61 -16.99 -28.72
CA GLN A 693 -48.23 -15.68 -28.99
C GLN A 693 -48.48 -15.46 -30.49
N GLN A 694 -47.52 -15.83 -31.35
CA GLN A 694 -47.71 -15.76 -32.81
C GLN A 694 -48.80 -16.72 -33.31
N THR A 695 -49.02 -17.86 -32.65
CA THR A 695 -50.08 -18.80 -33.06
C THR A 695 -51.47 -18.20 -32.81
N VAL A 696 -51.67 -17.57 -31.66
CA VAL A 696 -52.91 -16.86 -31.30
C VAL A 696 -53.28 -15.77 -32.31
N GLU A 697 -52.32 -14.99 -32.80
CA GLU A 697 -52.61 -13.94 -33.80
C GLU A 697 -52.96 -14.52 -35.19
N ASN A 698 -52.32 -15.62 -35.62
CA ASN A 698 -52.66 -16.29 -36.88
C ASN A 698 -54.10 -16.85 -36.85
N ASP A 699 -54.53 -17.40 -35.72
CA ASP A 699 -55.89 -17.94 -35.56
C ASP A 699 -56.94 -16.80 -35.53
N LYS A 700 -56.60 -15.62 -34.98
CA LYS A 700 -57.43 -14.40 -35.04
C LYS A 700 -57.61 -13.88 -36.47
N GLU A 701 -56.56 -13.89 -37.30
CA GLU A 701 -56.68 -13.52 -38.73
C GLU A 701 -57.61 -14.48 -39.47
N THR A 702 -57.53 -15.78 -39.16
CA THR A 702 -58.38 -16.84 -39.74
C THR A 702 -59.85 -16.61 -39.37
N LEU A 703 -60.14 -16.42 -38.08
CA LEU A 703 -61.49 -16.09 -37.58
C LEU A 703 -62.06 -14.82 -38.25
N LYS A 704 -61.22 -13.81 -38.52
CA LYS A 704 -61.66 -12.58 -39.20
C LYS A 704 -62.08 -12.84 -40.65
N ALA A 705 -61.30 -13.63 -41.41
CA ALA A 705 -61.62 -13.97 -42.80
C ALA A 705 -62.96 -14.73 -42.91
N ASP A 706 -63.23 -15.63 -41.96
CA ASP A 706 -64.47 -16.42 -41.93
C ASP A 706 -65.70 -15.59 -41.52
N ASN A 707 -65.53 -14.56 -40.67
CA ASN A 707 -66.57 -13.56 -40.40
C ASN A 707 -66.86 -12.68 -41.63
N ASP A 708 -65.83 -12.23 -42.35
CA ASP A 708 -66.02 -11.51 -43.64
C ASP A 708 -66.78 -12.40 -44.65
N LYS A 709 -66.56 -13.73 -44.60
CA LYS A 709 -67.24 -14.68 -45.49
C LYS A 709 -68.72 -14.86 -45.15
N LEU A 710 -69.08 -14.88 -43.87
CA LEU A 710 -70.47 -14.96 -43.39
C LEU A 710 -71.32 -13.80 -43.94
N ALA A 711 -70.79 -12.58 -43.90
CA ALA A 711 -71.48 -11.37 -44.39
C ALA A 711 -71.82 -11.46 -45.89
N GLN A 712 -70.91 -11.98 -46.72
CA GLN A 712 -71.15 -12.19 -48.16
C GLN A 712 -72.32 -13.16 -48.43
N LEU A 713 -72.43 -14.22 -47.63
CA LEU A 713 -73.48 -15.23 -47.78
C LEU A 713 -74.86 -14.69 -47.35
N GLN A 714 -74.89 -13.87 -46.30
CA GLN A 714 -76.11 -13.19 -45.83
C GLN A 714 -76.67 -12.22 -46.89
N ALA A 715 -75.82 -11.41 -47.53
CA ALA A 715 -76.25 -10.51 -48.61
C ALA A 715 -76.89 -11.27 -49.78
N LYS A 716 -76.25 -12.35 -50.25
CA LYS A 716 -76.75 -13.18 -51.35
C LYS A 716 -78.11 -13.84 -51.06
N LEU A 717 -78.41 -14.14 -49.79
CA LEU A 717 -79.72 -14.66 -49.39
C LEU A 717 -80.84 -13.60 -49.54
N ALA A 718 -80.54 -12.33 -49.23
CA ALA A 718 -81.52 -11.25 -49.31
C ALA A 718 -81.94 -10.94 -50.77
N ASP A 719 -80.99 -10.92 -51.70
CA ASP A 719 -81.26 -10.68 -53.13
C ASP A 719 -82.23 -11.72 -53.70
N LEU A 720 -82.01 -13.01 -53.39
CA LEU A 720 -82.85 -14.12 -53.83
C LEU A 720 -84.29 -14.05 -53.27
N GLN A 721 -84.51 -13.41 -52.12
CA GLN A 721 -85.83 -13.30 -51.51
C GLN A 721 -86.71 -12.20 -52.13
N ASN A 722 -86.11 -11.20 -52.80
CA ASN A 722 -86.82 -10.00 -53.25
C ASN A 722 -87.23 -10.04 -54.74
N ALA A 723 -86.64 -10.93 -55.54
CA ALA A 723 -86.81 -10.95 -57.00
C ALA A 723 -88.26 -11.08 -57.52
N PRO A 724 -89.16 -11.93 -56.97
CA PRO A 724 -90.52 -12.09 -57.51
C PRO A 724 -91.35 -10.81 -57.49
N LYS A 725 -91.10 -9.91 -56.53
CA LYS A 725 -91.79 -8.61 -56.40
C LYS A 725 -91.39 -7.62 -57.49
N LEU A 726 -90.17 -7.72 -58.01
CA LEU A 726 -89.63 -6.84 -59.04
C LEU A 726 -90.14 -7.20 -60.44
N LEU A 727 -90.37 -8.49 -60.71
CA LEU A 727 -90.97 -8.96 -61.96
C LEU A 727 -92.38 -8.37 -62.17
N ALA A 728 -93.28 -8.54 -61.19
CA ALA A 728 -94.67 -8.09 -61.32
C ALA A 728 -94.81 -6.57 -61.61
N ALA A 729 -93.88 -5.75 -61.11
CA ALA A 729 -93.86 -4.31 -61.38
C ALA A 729 -93.43 -3.95 -62.81
N ALA A 730 -92.62 -4.80 -63.46
CA ALA A 730 -92.14 -4.56 -64.82
C ALA A 730 -93.20 -4.90 -65.89
N GLN A 731 -94.06 -5.89 -65.64
CA GLN A 731 -95.07 -6.35 -66.62
C GLN A 731 -96.17 -5.32 -66.86
N GLU A 732 -96.67 -4.67 -65.80
CA GLU A 732 -97.76 -3.67 -65.92
C GLU A 732 -97.29 -2.41 -66.68
N ALA A 733 -96.00 -2.05 -66.58
CA ALA A 733 -95.42 -0.91 -67.31
C ALA A 733 -95.41 -1.09 -68.84
N VAL A 734 -95.33 -2.32 -69.35
CA VAL A 734 -95.41 -2.63 -70.79
C VAL A 734 -96.82 -2.33 -71.35
N LYS A 735 -97.83 -2.62 -70.53
CA LYS A 735 -99.26 -2.55 -70.87
C LYS A 735 -99.76 -1.11 -71.01
N ASP A 736 -99.34 -0.22 -70.10
CA ASP A 736 -99.62 1.22 -70.17
C ASP A 736 -98.93 1.89 -71.37
N ALA A 737 -97.69 1.49 -71.68
CA ALA A 737 -96.97 1.98 -72.85
C ALA A 737 -97.69 1.62 -74.16
N GLN A 738 -98.16 0.36 -74.29
CA GLN A 738 -98.85 -0.10 -75.49
C GLN A 738 -100.13 0.69 -75.78
N LYS A 739 -100.97 0.93 -74.77
CA LYS A 739 -102.21 1.71 -74.94
C LYS A 739 -101.96 3.12 -75.49
N THR A 740 -100.83 3.73 -75.11
CA THR A 740 -100.47 5.09 -75.50
C THR A 740 -100.16 5.22 -77.01
N LEU A 741 -99.73 4.12 -77.66
CA LEU A 741 -99.47 4.07 -79.10
C LEU A 741 -100.76 4.10 -79.94
N ASP A 742 -101.75 3.30 -79.54
CA ASP A 742 -103.04 3.16 -80.25
C ASP A 742 -103.82 4.50 -80.26
N ASP A 743 -103.79 5.22 -79.14
CA ASP A 743 -104.37 6.55 -78.96
C ASP A 743 -103.67 7.65 -79.82
N ALA A 744 -102.44 7.41 -80.27
CA ALA A 744 -101.70 8.33 -81.15
C ALA A 744 -102.02 8.07 -82.64
N GLN A 745 -102.05 6.80 -83.06
CA GLN A 745 -102.30 6.39 -84.45
C GLN A 745 -103.73 6.75 -84.91
N SER A 746 -104.69 6.67 -83.99
CA SER A 746 -106.07 7.12 -84.23
C SER A 746 -106.16 8.62 -84.61
N LYS A 747 -105.34 9.48 -83.98
CA LYS A 747 -105.34 10.94 -84.21
C LYS A 747 -104.70 11.32 -85.55
N LEU A 748 -103.63 10.63 -85.95
CA LEU A 748 -103.00 10.79 -87.27
C LEU A 748 -103.98 10.51 -88.42
N THR A 749 -104.75 9.43 -88.30
CA THR A 749 -105.75 9.04 -89.31
C THR A 749 -106.81 10.14 -89.49
N ALA A 750 -107.35 10.68 -88.40
CA ALA A 750 -108.34 11.75 -88.43
C ALA A 750 -107.80 13.04 -89.07
N ALA A 751 -106.58 13.47 -88.72
CA ALA A 751 -105.95 14.66 -89.28
C ALA A 751 -105.71 14.54 -90.80
N THR A 752 -105.35 13.34 -91.27
CA THR A 752 -105.02 13.05 -92.68
C THR A 752 -106.26 13.10 -93.57
N ASN A 753 -107.40 12.58 -93.10
CA ASN A 753 -108.64 12.63 -93.87
C ASN A 753 -109.10 14.07 -94.11
N LYS A 754 -109.04 14.93 -93.08
CA LYS A 754 -109.48 16.34 -93.17
C LYS A 754 -108.65 17.17 -94.16
N LEU A 755 -107.38 16.83 -94.36
CA LEU A 755 -106.51 17.44 -95.37
C LEU A 755 -106.97 17.14 -96.81
N ASN A 756 -107.44 15.92 -97.07
CA ASN A 756 -107.83 15.48 -98.40
C ASN A 756 -109.15 16.14 -98.86
N ASP A 757 -110.06 16.42 -97.93
CA ASP A 757 -111.29 17.19 -98.22
C ASP A 757 -110.96 18.62 -98.65
N LEU A 758 -110.08 19.32 -97.93
CA LEU A 758 -109.69 20.70 -98.26
C LEU A 758 -108.99 20.79 -99.63
N LYS A 759 -108.21 19.77 -100.00
CA LYS A 759 -107.58 19.68 -101.34
C LYS A 759 -108.60 19.60 -102.47
N LYS A 760 -109.78 19.00 -102.26
CA LYS A 760 -110.88 19.03 -103.25
C LYS A 760 -111.50 20.43 -103.36
N THR A 761 -111.74 21.11 -102.24
CA THR A 761 -112.34 22.46 -102.24
C THR A 761 -111.50 23.47 -103.03
N ALA A 762 -110.16 23.41 -102.92
CA ALA A 762 -109.26 24.26 -103.70
C ALA A 762 -109.37 24.02 -105.22
N ALA A 763 -109.44 22.76 -105.67
CA ALA A 763 -109.59 22.42 -107.09
C ALA A 763 -110.92 22.96 -107.69
N THR A 764 -112.00 22.94 -106.91
CA THR A 764 -113.29 23.54 -107.31
C THR A 764 -113.17 25.06 -107.50
N ALA A 765 -112.48 25.75 -106.58
CA ALA A 765 -112.32 27.20 -106.65
C ALA A 765 -111.48 27.66 -107.86
N GLN A 766 -110.43 26.90 -108.22
CA GLN A 766 -109.64 27.14 -109.43
C GLN A 766 -110.50 27.06 -110.71
N THR A 767 -111.44 26.12 -110.76
CA THR A 767 -112.33 25.92 -111.93
C THR A 767 -113.27 27.12 -112.18
N ALA A 768 -113.67 27.83 -111.12
CA ALA A 768 -114.50 29.03 -111.23
C ALA A 768 -113.75 30.21 -111.87
N VAL A 769 -112.44 30.35 -111.60
CA VAL A 769 -111.58 31.38 -112.20
C VAL A 769 -111.54 31.26 -113.72
N ASP A 770 -111.32 30.04 -114.22
CA ASP A 770 -111.15 29.80 -115.65
C ASP A 770 -112.48 29.91 -116.43
N THR A 771 -113.61 29.64 -115.76
CA THR A 771 -114.96 29.92 -116.28
C THR A 771 -115.20 31.43 -116.46
N ALA A 772 -114.80 32.26 -115.49
CA ALA A 772 -114.98 33.71 -115.57
C ALA A 772 -114.12 34.37 -116.68
N LYS A 773 -112.94 33.81 -116.99
CA LYS A 773 -112.10 34.28 -118.11
C LYS A 773 -112.81 34.17 -119.47
N GLN A 774 -113.59 33.11 -119.69
CA GLN A 774 -114.30 32.90 -120.97
C GLN A 774 -115.42 33.92 -121.21
N LYS A 775 -116.09 34.39 -120.15
CA LYS A 775 -117.13 35.44 -120.26
C LYS A 775 -116.56 36.76 -120.78
N VAL A 776 -115.40 37.19 -120.27
CA VAL A 776 -114.73 38.44 -120.69
C VAL A 776 -114.40 38.40 -122.19
N ALA A 777 -113.75 37.33 -122.65
CA ALA A 777 -113.40 37.16 -124.06
C ALA A 777 -114.65 37.14 -124.99
N SER A 778 -115.76 36.58 -124.50
CA SER A 778 -117.02 36.51 -125.26
C SER A 778 -117.67 37.89 -125.43
N ALA A 779 -117.60 38.76 -124.42
CA ALA A 779 -118.15 40.12 -124.50
C ALA A 779 -117.40 40.98 -125.53
N THR A 780 -116.06 40.97 -125.48
CA THR A 780 -115.20 41.78 -126.35
C THR A 780 -115.44 41.54 -127.84
N ASN A 781 -115.61 40.26 -128.25
CA ASN A 781 -115.79 39.90 -129.66
C ASN A 781 -117.08 40.47 -130.27
N LYS A 782 -118.16 40.67 -129.48
CA LYS A 782 -119.40 41.25 -130.01
C LYS A 782 -119.25 42.73 -130.36
N VAL A 783 -118.56 43.50 -129.49
CA VAL A 783 -118.30 44.94 -129.69
C VAL A 783 -117.66 45.22 -131.05
N GLN A 784 -116.72 44.37 -131.45
CA GLN A 784 -115.95 44.51 -132.69
C GLN A 784 -116.78 44.22 -133.95
N SER A 785 -117.81 43.37 -133.85
CA SER A 785 -118.74 43.10 -134.97
C SER A 785 -119.67 44.29 -135.22
N ASP A 786 -120.37 44.75 -134.16
CA ASP A 786 -121.41 45.77 -134.28
C ASP A 786 -120.87 47.13 -134.80
N ALA A 787 -119.62 47.47 -134.45
CA ALA A 787 -118.95 48.69 -134.90
C ALA A 787 -118.55 48.67 -136.39
N GLN A 788 -118.28 47.49 -136.95
CA GLN A 788 -117.78 47.33 -138.32
C GLN A 788 -118.88 47.58 -139.38
N GLU A 789 -120.13 47.24 -139.04
CA GLU A 789 -121.28 47.40 -139.93
C GLU A 789 -121.75 48.86 -140.03
N ALA A 790 -121.78 49.59 -138.91
CA ALA A 790 -122.11 51.02 -138.89
C ALA A 790 -121.15 51.85 -139.75
N LEU A 791 -119.85 51.54 -139.71
CA LEU A 791 -118.81 52.16 -140.55
C LEU A 791 -119.00 51.87 -142.06
N THR A 792 -119.71 50.79 -142.41
CA THR A 792 -119.93 50.39 -143.80
C THR A 792 -121.07 51.17 -144.45
N GLN A 793 -122.17 51.44 -143.72
CA GLN A 793 -123.27 52.28 -144.26
C GLN A 793 -122.80 53.72 -144.52
N ALA A 794 -122.03 54.31 -143.60
CA ALA A 794 -121.56 55.69 -143.70
C ALA A 794 -120.67 55.99 -144.94
N LYS A 795 -120.06 54.96 -145.56
CA LYS A 795 -119.18 55.13 -146.72
C LYS A 795 -119.91 55.28 -148.05
N ASN A 796 -121.13 54.78 -148.18
CA ASN A 796 -121.85 54.82 -149.45
C ASN A 796 -122.42 56.22 -149.75
N GLU A 797 -123.04 56.88 -148.77
CA GLU A 797 -123.59 58.23 -148.91
C GLU A 797 -122.53 59.29 -149.28
N LEU A 798 -121.29 59.12 -148.80
CA LEU A 798 -120.19 60.06 -149.09
C LEU A 798 -119.85 60.14 -150.59
N ALA A 799 -120.00 59.03 -151.32
CA ALA A 799 -119.75 58.99 -152.76
C ALA A 799 -120.75 59.85 -153.56
N THR A 800 -121.97 60.02 -153.05
CA THR A 800 -123.05 60.79 -153.69
C THR A 800 -122.82 62.30 -153.63
N LEU A 801 -122.06 62.79 -152.64
CA LEU A 801 -121.78 64.22 -152.45
C LEU A 801 -120.63 64.74 -153.33
N GLN A 802 -119.54 63.97 -153.49
CA GLN A 802 -118.27 64.48 -154.01
C GLN A 802 -118.27 64.93 -155.49
N GLN A 803 -119.18 64.44 -156.35
CA GLN A 803 -119.11 64.74 -157.80
C GLN A 803 -120.19 65.70 -158.34
N LYS A 804 -121.04 66.29 -157.48
CA LYS A 804 -121.66 67.59 -157.84
C LYS A 804 -120.63 68.72 -157.89
N GLU A 805 -119.58 68.62 -157.07
CA GLU A 805 -118.53 69.65 -156.95
C GLU A 805 -117.60 69.70 -158.17
N ALA A 806 -117.34 68.56 -158.82
CA ALA A 806 -116.46 68.46 -159.98
C ALA A 806 -116.88 69.35 -161.17
N LEU A 807 -118.18 69.65 -161.30
CA LEU A 807 -118.72 70.52 -162.36
C LEU A 807 -118.41 72.02 -162.11
N ALA A 808 -118.20 72.43 -160.86
CA ALA A 808 -117.96 73.85 -160.53
C ALA A 808 -116.55 74.32 -160.86
N LYS A 809 -115.54 73.46 -160.68
CA LYS A 809 -114.12 73.84 -160.86
C LYS A 809 -113.73 74.08 -162.33
N GLN A 810 -114.55 73.60 -163.27
CA GLN A 810 -114.28 73.59 -164.72
C GLN A 810 -114.20 75.00 -165.36
N VAL A 811 -114.72 76.05 -164.69
CA VAL A 811 -114.98 77.36 -165.31
C VAL A 811 -113.80 78.34 -165.23
N ALA A 812 -112.97 78.28 -164.19
CA ALA A 812 -112.00 79.34 -163.89
C ALA A 812 -110.69 79.27 -164.70
N GLU A 813 -110.07 78.08 -164.79
CA GLU A 813 -108.70 77.92 -165.31
C GLU A 813 -108.61 78.25 -166.83
N GLN A 814 -109.69 78.06 -167.58
CA GLN A 814 -109.73 78.30 -169.03
C GLN A 814 -109.59 79.78 -169.41
N GLN A 815 -109.94 80.72 -168.52
CA GLN A 815 -109.96 82.16 -168.83
C GLN A 815 -108.58 82.83 -168.80
N ALA A 816 -107.60 82.25 -168.11
CA ALA A 816 -106.27 82.87 -167.96
C ALA A 816 -105.39 82.67 -169.20
N LYS A 817 -105.22 81.43 -169.66
CA LYS A 817 -104.16 81.07 -170.61
C LYS A 817 -104.32 81.66 -172.02
N LEU A 818 -105.56 81.92 -172.44
CA LEU A 818 -105.86 82.54 -173.74
C LEU A 818 -105.33 83.98 -173.85
N LYS A 819 -105.24 84.72 -172.73
CA LYS A 819 -104.85 86.14 -172.76
C LYS A 819 -103.38 86.35 -173.15
N ALA A 820 -102.48 85.48 -172.68
CA ALA A 820 -101.05 85.53 -172.98
C ALA A 820 -100.72 85.12 -174.44
N GLN A 821 -101.55 84.30 -175.08
CA GLN A 821 -101.39 83.97 -176.51
C GLN A 821 -101.69 85.17 -177.43
N GLN A 822 -102.55 86.09 -177.01
CA GLN A 822 -102.92 87.26 -177.82
C GLN A 822 -101.80 88.32 -177.81
N GLU A 823 -101.25 88.63 -176.64
CA GLU A 823 -100.20 89.66 -176.47
C GLU A 823 -98.92 89.35 -177.27
N ALA A 824 -98.52 88.07 -177.33
CA ALA A 824 -97.41 87.62 -178.15
C ALA A 824 -97.67 87.78 -179.66
N LYS A 825 -98.93 87.71 -180.08
CA LYS A 825 -99.34 87.71 -181.49
C LYS A 825 -99.38 89.13 -182.06
N ASP A 826 -99.99 90.06 -181.32
CA ASP A 826 -100.18 91.45 -181.78
C ASP A 826 -98.86 92.26 -181.77
N ASN A 827 -97.86 91.84 -180.98
CA ASN A 827 -96.52 92.45 -180.95
C ASN A 827 -95.45 91.69 -181.77
N GLY A 828 -95.72 90.44 -182.18
CA GLY A 828 -94.82 89.60 -182.98
C GLY A 828 -93.69 88.91 -182.19
N TYR A 829 -93.95 88.48 -180.95
CA TYR A 829 -92.94 87.88 -180.07
C TYR A 829 -92.53 86.47 -180.50
N HIS A 830 -91.23 86.22 -180.46
CA HIS A 830 -90.61 84.93 -180.81
C HIS A 830 -89.32 84.71 -180.01
N VAL A 831 -88.59 83.62 -180.31
CA VAL A 831 -87.38 83.22 -179.58
C VAL A 831 -86.15 83.34 -180.48
N GLU A 832 -85.11 83.99 -179.98
CA GLU A 832 -83.78 84.06 -180.61
C GLU A 832 -82.69 84.03 -179.53
N ASN A 833 -81.58 83.32 -179.78
CA ASN A 833 -80.43 83.18 -178.87
C ASN A 833 -80.80 82.91 -177.39
N ASN A 834 -81.83 82.06 -177.18
CA ASN A 834 -82.36 81.65 -175.87
C ASN A 834 -83.03 82.78 -175.04
N ASN A 835 -83.34 83.92 -175.66
CA ASN A 835 -84.19 84.99 -175.12
C ASN A 835 -85.54 85.04 -175.87
N VAL A 836 -86.52 85.74 -175.31
CA VAL A 836 -87.74 86.17 -176.02
C VAL A 836 -87.51 87.57 -176.56
N VAL A 837 -87.84 87.81 -177.84
CA VAL A 837 -87.54 89.06 -178.56
C VAL A 837 -88.76 89.64 -179.27
N ASP A 838 -88.77 90.97 -179.44
CA ASP A 838 -89.80 91.71 -180.17
C ASP A 838 -89.64 91.61 -181.70
N SER A 839 -90.59 92.19 -182.44
CA SER A 839 -90.57 92.27 -183.91
C SER A 839 -89.47 93.18 -184.50
N LYS A 840 -88.48 93.59 -183.70
CA LYS A 840 -87.29 94.38 -184.08
C LYS A 840 -85.98 93.76 -183.56
N GLY A 841 -86.02 92.68 -182.77
CA GLY A 841 -84.85 92.02 -182.18
C GLY A 841 -84.44 92.50 -180.77
N ASN A 842 -85.25 93.30 -180.08
CA ASN A 842 -84.98 93.69 -178.69
C ASN A 842 -85.47 92.61 -177.71
N ASN A 843 -84.73 92.37 -176.61
CA ASN A 843 -85.17 91.46 -175.55
C ASN A 843 -86.46 91.94 -174.86
N VAL A 844 -87.41 91.03 -174.67
CA VAL A 844 -88.67 91.27 -173.95
C VAL A 844 -88.46 91.07 -172.44
N GLN A 845 -88.61 92.14 -171.67
CA GLN A 845 -88.32 92.14 -170.24
C GLN A 845 -89.39 91.40 -169.43
N GLY A 846 -88.98 90.37 -168.66
CA GLY A 846 -89.86 89.57 -167.79
C GLY A 846 -90.43 88.29 -168.40
N TRP A 847 -90.34 88.12 -169.73
CA TRP A 847 -90.64 86.86 -170.41
C TRP A 847 -89.43 85.92 -170.37
N SER A 848 -89.65 84.60 -170.39
CA SER A 848 -88.58 83.61 -170.28
C SER A 848 -88.79 82.41 -171.20
N VAL A 849 -87.78 81.53 -171.29
CA VAL A 849 -87.80 80.30 -172.08
C VAL A 849 -87.59 79.09 -171.15
N LYS A 850 -88.37 78.03 -171.37
CA LYS A 850 -88.17 76.73 -170.68
C LYS A 850 -88.42 75.59 -171.66
N ASN A 851 -87.46 74.67 -171.76
CA ASN A 851 -87.44 73.57 -172.74
C ASN A 851 -87.75 73.96 -174.21
N GLY A 852 -87.34 75.16 -174.63
CA GLY A 852 -87.48 75.63 -176.02
C GLY A 852 -88.80 76.35 -176.35
N GLN A 853 -89.67 76.58 -175.37
CA GLN A 853 -90.92 77.35 -175.53
C GLN A 853 -90.93 78.61 -174.65
N MET A 854 -91.75 79.58 -175.03
CA MET A 854 -91.94 80.84 -174.30
C MET A 854 -92.81 80.61 -173.05
N VAL A 855 -92.51 81.33 -171.97
CA VAL A 855 -93.20 81.23 -170.68
C VAL A 855 -93.52 82.63 -170.16
N ASP A 856 -94.75 82.80 -169.67
CA ASP A 856 -95.28 84.07 -169.16
C ASP A 856 -94.82 84.37 -167.70
N PRO A 857 -95.08 85.58 -167.17
CA PRO A 857 -94.75 85.94 -165.80
C PRO A 857 -95.42 85.09 -164.70
N ASN A 858 -96.51 84.38 -165.01
CA ASN A 858 -97.21 83.47 -164.09
C ASN A 858 -96.72 82.01 -164.21
N ASN A 859 -95.60 81.78 -164.91
CA ASN A 859 -94.97 80.48 -165.13
C ASN A 859 -95.87 79.50 -165.95
N ALA A 860 -96.75 80.03 -166.82
CA ALA A 860 -97.55 79.26 -167.77
C ALA A 860 -96.85 79.19 -169.16
N VAL A 861 -96.86 78.00 -169.77
CA VAL A 861 -96.15 77.70 -171.03
C VAL A 861 -97.01 78.05 -172.25
N ILE A 862 -96.44 78.81 -173.20
CA ILE A 862 -97.13 79.27 -174.43
C ILE A 862 -96.65 78.48 -175.65
N GLU A 863 -97.60 77.94 -176.41
CA GLU A 863 -97.34 77.09 -177.58
C GLU A 863 -97.32 77.88 -178.89
N GLN A 864 -96.34 77.59 -179.75
CA GLN A 864 -96.33 78.07 -181.14
C GLN A 864 -97.33 77.27 -181.97
N SER A 865 -98.30 77.96 -182.58
CA SER A 865 -99.45 77.33 -183.24
C SER A 865 -99.10 76.62 -184.55
N LYS A 866 -99.48 75.35 -184.66
CA LYS A 866 -99.75 74.66 -185.94
C LYS A 866 -101.10 73.90 -185.87
N PRO A 867 -101.71 73.55 -187.03
CA PRO A 867 -103.13 73.19 -187.10
C PRO A 867 -103.46 71.73 -186.74
N GLU A 868 -104.77 71.47 -186.69
CA GLU A 868 -105.54 70.25 -187.05
C GLU A 868 -104.76 68.95 -187.37
N THR A 869 -105.26 67.75 -187.02
CA THR A 869 -106.62 67.27 -187.34
C THR A 869 -107.17 66.21 -186.36
N THR A 870 -108.50 66.04 -186.38
CA THR A 870 -109.20 64.80 -186.03
C THR A 870 -108.58 63.59 -186.74
N ASN A 871 -108.59 62.39 -186.14
CA ASN A 871 -108.69 61.19 -186.96
C ASN A 871 -109.33 59.97 -186.28
N VAL A 872 -110.12 59.24 -187.07
CA VAL A 872 -110.51 57.85 -186.82
C VAL A 872 -109.57 56.99 -187.64
N THR A 873 -109.00 55.91 -187.11
CA THR A 873 -108.48 54.84 -188.00
C THR A 873 -108.45 53.47 -187.34
N VAL A 874 -108.74 52.45 -188.16
CA VAL A 874 -108.48 51.03 -187.92
C VAL A 874 -107.86 50.48 -189.20
N ASN A 875 -106.69 49.83 -189.15
CA ASN A 875 -106.16 49.01 -190.26
C ASN A 875 -105.09 48.00 -189.78
N GLY A 876 -104.45 47.32 -190.74
CA GLY A 876 -103.06 46.85 -190.57
C GLY A 876 -102.93 45.48 -189.92
N LYS A 877 -102.23 45.43 -188.77
CA LYS A 877 -102.04 44.27 -187.84
C LYS A 877 -101.09 44.67 -186.65
N GLY A 878 -101.62 45.05 -185.47
CA GLY A 878 -100.99 44.81 -184.13
C GLY A 878 -100.32 45.94 -183.27
N GLU A 879 -100.77 46.06 -182.00
CA GLU A 879 -100.08 46.37 -180.68
C GLU A 879 -99.42 47.79 -180.38
N VAL A 880 -99.02 48.26 -179.15
CA VAL A 880 -98.54 47.63 -177.85
C VAL A 880 -98.60 48.51 -176.50
N LYS A 881 -98.81 47.86 -175.31
CA LYS A 881 -98.32 48.00 -173.85
C LYS A 881 -98.45 49.24 -172.86
N PRO A 882 -98.18 49.18 -171.47
CA PRO A 882 -97.35 48.29 -170.54
C PRO A 882 -97.78 47.81 -169.04
N GLN A 883 -96.98 46.88 -168.33
CA GLN A 883 -96.89 46.32 -166.86
C GLN A 883 -97.17 44.75 -166.52
N THR A 884 -97.05 43.96 -165.37
CA THR A 884 -96.77 43.94 -163.83
C THR A 884 -96.38 42.50 -163.15
N ILE A 885 -96.16 42.23 -161.78
CA ILE A 885 -95.66 40.92 -161.06
C ILE A 885 -96.15 40.60 -159.53
N VAL A 886 -95.79 39.69 -158.50
CA VAL A 886 -94.64 38.80 -157.90
C VAL A 886 -94.97 37.44 -157.03
N SER A 887 -94.41 37.00 -155.81
CA SER A 887 -94.47 35.59 -155.12
C SER A 887 -94.08 35.30 -153.56
N ALA A 888 -94.16 34.04 -152.94
CA ALA A 888 -93.87 33.61 -151.46
C ALA A 888 -93.53 32.07 -151.05
N LYS A 889 -93.13 31.62 -149.77
CA LYS A 889 -92.86 30.15 -149.24
C LYS A 889 -92.56 29.74 -147.68
N SER A 890 -92.24 28.44 -147.27
CA SER A 890 -92.02 27.80 -145.85
C SER A 890 -91.22 26.38 -145.79
N GLY A 891 -90.85 25.49 -144.77
CA GLY A 891 -90.85 25.18 -143.23
C GLY A 891 -90.26 23.73 -142.75
N VAL A 892 -89.93 23.32 -141.44
CA VAL A 892 -89.29 21.94 -140.98
C VAL A 892 -89.25 21.46 -139.41
N GLN A 893 -88.87 20.17 -138.97
CA GLN A 893 -88.76 19.56 -137.53
C GLN A 893 -87.96 18.17 -137.21
N VAL A 894 -87.67 17.68 -135.92
CA VAL A 894 -87.70 16.23 -135.27
C VAL A 894 -86.53 15.41 -134.44
N GLN A 895 -86.81 14.64 -133.29
CA GLN A 895 -86.35 13.26 -132.68
C GLN A 895 -85.19 12.79 -131.60
N THR A 896 -85.39 11.66 -130.80
CA THR A 896 -84.50 10.56 -130.07
C THR A 896 -83.79 10.63 -128.63
N LYS A 897 -83.16 9.63 -127.86
CA LYS A 897 -83.31 8.13 -127.39
C LYS A 897 -82.09 7.42 -126.56
N SER A 898 -82.17 6.52 -125.48
CA SER A 898 -81.23 5.31 -125.05
C SER A 898 -81.29 4.52 -123.61
N ILE A 899 -80.20 3.85 -123.02
CA ILE A 899 -80.01 2.41 -122.40
C ILE A 899 -78.72 2.18 -121.40
N LYS A 900 -78.20 1.15 -120.57
CA LYS A 900 -78.33 -0.20 -119.74
C LYS A 900 -76.97 -0.56 -118.89
N ASP A 901 -76.47 -1.62 -118.11
CA ASP A 901 -76.67 -2.96 -117.30
C ASP A 901 -75.29 -3.50 -116.60
N THR A 902 -74.89 -4.61 -115.81
CA THR A 902 -75.34 -5.72 -114.82
C THR A 902 -74.22 -6.80 -114.27
N SER A 903 -74.28 -7.55 -113.08
CA SER A 903 -73.60 -8.89 -112.56
C SER A 903 -72.35 -9.00 -111.51
N VAL A 904 -71.76 -10.06 -110.78
CA VAL A 904 -71.98 -11.50 -110.17
C VAL A 904 -70.85 -12.24 -109.23
N VAL A 905 -71.19 -13.09 -108.17
CA VAL A 905 -70.71 -14.28 -107.24
C VAL A 905 -69.23 -14.94 -106.92
N VAL A 906 -69.02 -15.64 -105.72
CA VAL A 906 -68.19 -16.90 -105.19
C VAL A 906 -66.88 -17.00 -104.24
N ALA A 907 -66.92 -17.85 -103.16
CA ALA A 907 -66.04 -18.99 -102.59
C ALA A 907 -64.73 -19.01 -101.63
N THR A 908 -64.69 -19.98 -100.65
CA THR A 908 -63.62 -20.97 -100.11
C THR A 908 -62.52 -20.81 -98.96
N THR A 909 -62.72 -21.52 -97.80
CA THR A 909 -61.91 -22.58 -97.01
C THR A 909 -60.46 -22.54 -96.37
N ALA A 910 -60.36 -22.98 -95.07
CA ALA A 910 -59.54 -24.10 -94.44
C ALA A 910 -58.18 -24.01 -93.62
N GLN A 911 -58.27 -24.28 -92.29
CA GLN A 911 -57.67 -25.39 -91.45
C GLN A 911 -56.18 -25.49 -90.89
N ALA A 912 -56.06 -26.04 -89.65
CA ALA A 912 -54.96 -26.83 -89.00
C ALA A 912 -53.69 -26.14 -88.36
N ALA A 913 -52.97 -26.69 -87.34
CA ALA A 913 -53.25 -27.66 -86.22
C ALA A 913 -52.04 -27.84 -85.22
N THR A 914 -52.25 -28.64 -84.14
CA THR A 914 -51.29 -29.38 -83.25
C THR A 914 -50.85 -28.84 -81.87
N THR A 915 -50.52 -29.77 -80.95
CA THR A 915 -50.27 -29.60 -79.49
C THR A 915 -49.54 -30.83 -78.92
N VAL A 916 -48.56 -30.68 -78.01
CA VAL A 916 -47.97 -31.77 -77.16
C VAL A 916 -47.63 -31.24 -75.75
N ASN A 917 -47.42 -32.13 -74.76
CA ASN A 917 -47.51 -31.90 -73.30
C ASN A 917 -46.18 -32.02 -72.51
N GLN A 918 -46.21 -31.52 -71.24
CA GLN A 918 -45.45 -31.98 -70.05
C GLN A 918 -43.92 -31.71 -69.99
N THR A 919 -43.21 -31.74 -68.83
CA THR A 919 -43.53 -32.17 -67.42
C THR A 919 -43.12 -31.10 -66.36
N ARG A 920 -43.33 -31.39 -65.05
CA ARG A 920 -43.41 -30.43 -63.93
C ARG A 920 -42.10 -30.08 -63.19
N GLU A 921 -40.98 -30.74 -63.45
CA GLU A 921 -39.75 -30.63 -62.60
C GLU A 921 -38.64 -29.69 -63.13
N GLN A 922 -38.88 -28.96 -64.23
CA GLN A 922 -37.90 -27.98 -64.75
C GLN A 922 -38.19 -26.52 -64.32
N TYR A 923 -39.22 -26.28 -63.51
CA TYR A 923 -39.67 -24.93 -63.11
C TYR A 923 -39.04 -24.40 -61.80
N LYS A 924 -38.19 -25.17 -61.10
CA LYS A 924 -37.80 -24.90 -59.70
C LYS A 924 -36.39 -24.33 -59.44
N GLN A 925 -35.63 -23.95 -60.46
CA GLN A 925 -34.26 -23.41 -60.27
C GLN A 925 -33.94 -22.10 -61.03
N GLN A 926 -34.95 -21.32 -61.43
CA GLN A 926 -34.76 -19.93 -61.84
C GLN A 926 -35.77 -19.01 -61.13
N LEU A 927 -35.44 -17.72 -61.04
CA LEU A 927 -36.17 -16.65 -60.34
C LEU A 927 -36.09 -16.68 -58.79
N LYS A 928 -34.99 -16.12 -58.25
CA LYS A 928 -35.07 -15.24 -57.06
C LYS A 928 -34.96 -13.80 -57.54
N SER A 929 -35.83 -12.92 -57.06
CA SER A 929 -36.01 -11.56 -57.58
C SER A 929 -35.53 -10.46 -56.62
N ASN A 930 -35.22 -9.30 -57.18
CA ASN A 930 -34.92 -8.06 -56.46
C ASN A 930 -36.19 -7.37 -55.89
N ASN A 931 -35.92 -6.27 -55.19
CA ASN A 931 -36.76 -5.08 -54.92
C ASN A 931 -37.51 -4.97 -53.59
N GLN A 932 -37.96 -3.73 -53.34
CA GLN A 932 -37.81 -3.00 -52.07
C GLN A 932 -38.98 -2.01 -51.91
N LEU A 933 -39.34 -1.68 -50.66
CA LEU A 933 -40.08 -0.46 -50.24
C LEU A 933 -41.55 -0.31 -50.74
N PRO A 934 -42.34 0.66 -50.24
CA PRO A 934 -42.10 1.60 -49.12
C PRO A 934 -43.14 1.49 -47.96
N GLN A 935 -43.00 2.36 -46.94
CA GLN A 935 -44.03 2.64 -45.94
C GLN A 935 -44.12 4.15 -45.63
N THR A 936 -45.30 4.61 -45.21
CA THR A 936 -45.63 5.95 -44.69
C THR A 936 -46.82 5.81 -43.72
N GLY A 937 -46.93 6.48 -42.56
CA GLY A 937 -46.02 7.41 -41.87
C GLY A 937 -46.72 8.06 -40.65
N ASN A 938 -45.98 8.82 -39.83
CA ASN A 938 -46.42 9.65 -38.66
C ASN A 938 -47.07 8.89 -37.48
N ASP A 939 -47.04 9.34 -36.20
CA ASP A 939 -46.51 10.52 -35.46
C ASP A 939 -46.39 10.14 -33.95
N SER A 940 -45.81 10.85 -32.96
CA SER A 940 -45.05 12.12 -32.85
C SER A 940 -44.25 12.19 -31.52
N ASN A 941 -43.81 13.39 -31.09
CA ASN A 941 -43.30 13.80 -29.74
C ASN A 941 -41.92 13.25 -29.31
N VAL A 942 -40.77 13.96 -29.23
CA VAL A 942 -40.36 15.37 -28.88
C VAL A 942 -39.88 15.53 -27.40
N ILE A 943 -38.77 16.28 -27.20
CA ILE A 943 -38.02 16.61 -25.94
C ILE A 943 -37.18 15.44 -25.36
N LEU A 944 -35.87 15.46 -25.05
CA LEU A 944 -34.76 16.45 -24.87
C LEU A 944 -34.35 16.78 -23.40
N SER A 945 -33.32 16.08 -22.91
CA SER A 945 -32.45 16.38 -21.75
C SER A 945 -31.32 15.32 -21.72
N LEU A 946 -30.02 15.55 -21.43
CA LEU A 946 -29.24 16.62 -20.76
C LEU A 946 -29.28 16.54 -19.21
N ALA A 947 -28.10 16.64 -18.58
CA ALA A 947 -27.81 16.02 -17.28
C ALA A 947 -28.10 16.86 -16.03
N GLY A 948 -28.37 16.16 -14.90
CA GLY A 948 -28.24 16.64 -13.51
C GLY A 948 -27.37 15.65 -12.70
N VAL A 949 -26.61 16.00 -11.65
CA VAL A 949 -26.87 16.90 -10.48
C VAL A 949 -27.85 16.21 -9.50
N ALA A 950 -27.58 16.02 -8.19
CA ALA A 950 -26.69 16.75 -7.27
C ALA A 950 -26.22 15.96 -6.00
N MET A 951 -25.32 16.58 -5.21
CA MET A 951 -25.17 16.53 -3.72
C MET A 951 -24.80 15.20 -3.02
N ALA A 952 -23.74 15.14 -2.18
CA ALA A 952 -23.57 15.61 -0.77
C ALA A 952 -24.30 14.69 0.27
N THR A 953 -23.79 14.38 1.48
CA THR A 953 -23.12 15.20 2.53
C THR A 953 -22.10 14.37 3.38
N MET A 954 -20.98 14.95 3.84
CA MET A 954 -20.60 15.42 5.22
C MET A 954 -20.59 14.43 6.42
N LEU A 955 -19.64 14.68 7.34
CA LEU A 955 -19.43 14.14 8.71
C LEU A 955 -18.85 12.69 8.83
N GLY A 956 -17.95 12.37 9.77
CA GLY A 956 -17.13 13.26 10.62
C GLY A 956 -16.38 12.61 11.82
N LEU A 957 -15.16 13.10 12.09
CA LEU A 957 -14.44 13.17 13.38
C LEU A 957 -13.86 11.91 14.09
N PHE A 958 -12.89 12.20 14.98
CA PHE A 958 -12.06 11.32 15.85
C PHE A 958 -11.05 10.39 15.13
N GLY A 959 -9.81 10.17 15.59
CA GLY A 959 -9.11 10.59 16.82
C GLY A 959 -8.90 9.40 17.78
N ILE A 960 -7.75 9.17 18.45
CA ILE A 960 -6.51 9.94 18.69
C ILE A 960 -5.28 8.99 18.74
N LYS A 961 -4.06 9.50 18.50
CA LYS A 961 -2.77 8.78 18.66
C LYS A 961 -2.21 8.87 20.10
N LYS A 962 -1.43 7.84 20.48
CA LYS A 962 -0.31 7.84 21.46
C LYS A 962 -0.52 8.49 22.84
N ARG A 963 -0.14 7.72 23.88
CA ARG A 963 0.75 8.23 24.93
C ARG A 963 1.86 7.23 25.19
N GLU A 964 3.07 7.75 25.37
CA GLU A 964 4.17 7.10 26.06
C GLU A 964 4.19 7.70 27.47
N TYR A 965 4.20 6.85 28.50
CA TYR A 965 4.93 6.95 29.78
C TYR A 965 4.62 5.73 30.64
#